data_AF-A0A8J8BUN2-F1
#
_entry.id   AF-A0A8J8BUN2-F1
#
_cell.length_a   1.000
_cell.length_b   1.000
_cell.length_c   1.000
_cell.angle_alpha   90.00
_cell.angle_beta   90.00
_cell.angle_gamma   90.00
#
_symmetry.space_group_name_H-M   'P 1'
#
loop_
_entity.id
_entity.type
_entity.pdbx_description
1 polymer ?
#
loop_
_entity_poly.entity_id
_entity_poly.type
_entity_poly.pdbx_seq_one_letter_code
_entity_poly.pdbx_strand_id
1 'polypeptide(L)'
;MRFLLIVVFLLLSGSVNPEQLQIGGVWVESSSLLSETAIDKTLDRMDRGHFNVINALVFEQGYAFWNSNITEKSPDIEPGFDPLLYLVEESHKRGIQVHTWLIIGPVGLWSGEKGPILSQHPEWALQNPCNSYGSWLDLSQKQVRTFWCDIISEIILNYNVDGVHLDYIRYPGRGWGYNPEFLNEYQKTQKIDKELLLKSTLPLYGFFEGNPLSEVTTAQVLAEFDSGVPAVLINKYGLGTALLFNWNMTVCETRASQEMMVRSLEFFDKERIYVYYAPETIDVYGYESFASIWEWVKSLQEPHWLEAEWFDTDPDGVVIFPSTYYLNEEAILKLKNHVKAGGCALFIDGPVFAMDYPELRKIIGMNSVGDYFWGEYSLIPREEHEIIPLGNTYTVTQYKRAQREWDQFRKDQVRETVEEIHACIGDTVLTAAVFDNKESADSVLQDWYTWMFYLDHVMPMAYVSELQDLEKDLDEWEIVLGSLDKIYPGLSVLTWWPTEKKKSPAEVLKEINLCEERGCKGVILFDLGSMDDELLDALAQGPFNQLIRFDYSPPEIGEVSVEVGDVVKISWKTSRLCKTCYYRRAYVCDEEFREYHEIILEDVIPDTEYTISILVEDMSGNQNREEITFRTPPLPQSPEESVPEEPTTEISETLILVIPFVLIIALLLLLRKKNN
;
A
#
# COMPACT_ATOMS: atom_id res chain seq x y z
N MET A 1 12.86 36.00 -63.00
CA MET A 1 12.69 34.52 -63.01
C MET A 1 14.02 33.91 -62.58
N ARG A 2 14.50 34.04 -61.33
CA ARG A 2 14.06 33.43 -60.06
C ARG A 2 13.95 31.90 -60.09
N PHE A 3 15.11 31.31 -59.82
CA PHE A 3 15.39 30.05 -59.12
C PHE A 3 14.27 29.58 -58.18
N LEU A 4 13.99 28.28 -58.19
CA LEU A 4 13.45 27.56 -57.04
C LEU A 4 14.35 26.36 -56.77
N LEU A 5 15.26 26.53 -55.82
CA LEU A 5 15.94 25.45 -55.10
C LEU A 5 14.88 24.83 -54.18
N ILE A 6 14.52 23.58 -54.41
CA ILE A 6 13.84 22.77 -53.39
C ILE A 6 14.94 22.13 -52.57
N VAL A 7 15.22 22.71 -51.40
CA VAL A 7 16.03 22.09 -50.36
C VAL A 7 15.13 21.08 -49.67
N VAL A 8 15.39 19.79 -49.89
CA VAL A 8 14.84 18.71 -49.07
C VAL A 8 15.66 18.67 -47.80
N PHE A 9 15.12 19.24 -46.72
CA PHE A 9 15.62 18.97 -45.37
C PHE A 9 15.17 17.55 -45.00
N LEU A 10 16.08 16.59 -45.16
CA LEU A 10 16.00 15.29 -44.49
C LEU A 10 16.28 15.56 -43.01
N LEU A 11 15.23 15.72 -42.22
CA LEU A 11 15.30 15.49 -40.78
C LEU A 11 15.55 14.00 -40.61
N LEU A 12 16.78 13.63 -40.26
CA LEU A 12 17.10 12.36 -39.62
C LEU A 12 16.52 12.41 -38.20
N SER A 13 15.20 12.36 -38.06
CA SER A 13 14.61 11.81 -36.84
C SER A 13 14.86 10.31 -36.92
N GLY A 14 15.72 9.78 -36.06
CA GLY A 14 15.88 8.33 -35.90
C GLY A 14 14.50 7.71 -35.75
N SER A 15 14.08 6.93 -36.74
CA SER A 15 12.85 6.16 -36.64
C SER A 15 13.07 5.13 -35.54
N VAL A 16 12.53 5.37 -34.35
CA VAL A 16 12.43 4.36 -33.30
C VAL A 16 11.76 3.14 -33.94
N ASN A 17 12.41 1.98 -33.90
CA ASN A 17 11.76 0.76 -34.35
C ASN A 17 10.60 0.50 -33.38
N PRO A 18 9.34 0.49 -33.83
CA PRO A 18 8.20 0.28 -32.93
C PRO A 18 8.25 -1.08 -32.21
N GLU A 19 9.11 -2.01 -32.63
CA GLU A 19 9.34 -3.30 -32.00
C GLU A 19 10.36 -3.29 -30.84
N GLN A 20 11.08 -2.19 -30.59
CA GLN A 20 12.09 -2.11 -29.53
C GLN A 20 11.55 -1.59 -28.20
N LEU A 21 12.23 -1.96 -27.11
CA LEU A 21 11.99 -1.38 -25.78
C LEU A 21 12.16 0.14 -25.81
N GLN A 22 11.22 0.84 -25.19
CA GLN A 22 11.21 2.29 -25.00
C GLN A 22 11.48 2.66 -23.54
N ILE A 23 11.10 1.78 -22.62
CA ILE A 23 11.23 1.96 -21.18
C ILE A 23 12.13 0.88 -20.59
N GLY A 24 13.22 1.29 -19.95
CA GLY A 24 14.00 0.48 -19.02
C GLY A 24 13.93 1.14 -17.67
N GLY A 25 12.99 0.69 -16.85
CA GLY A 25 12.72 1.27 -15.55
C GLY A 25 13.26 0.43 -14.40
N VAL A 26 13.27 1.02 -13.20
CA VAL A 26 13.68 0.34 -11.98
C VAL A 26 12.88 0.84 -10.78
N TRP A 27 12.54 -0.07 -9.87
CA TRP A 27 12.03 0.29 -8.55
C TRP A 27 13.19 0.61 -7.60
N VAL A 28 13.03 1.70 -6.87
CA VAL A 28 14.01 2.21 -5.90
C VAL A 28 13.33 2.40 -4.56
N GLU A 29 13.85 1.70 -3.56
CA GLU A 29 13.39 1.74 -2.17
C GLU A 29 13.63 3.11 -1.52
N SER A 30 12.85 3.41 -0.49
CA SER A 30 12.85 4.69 0.22
C SER A 30 14.20 5.03 0.86
N SER A 31 14.98 4.00 1.25
CA SER A 31 16.32 4.14 1.81
C SER A 31 17.32 4.83 0.87
N SER A 32 17.06 4.81 -0.44
CA SER A 32 17.84 5.54 -1.45
C SER A 32 17.54 7.04 -1.49
N LEU A 33 16.49 7.50 -0.81
CA LEU A 33 16.01 8.88 -0.84
C LEU A 33 16.41 9.68 0.42
N LEU A 34 17.16 9.09 1.34
CA LEU A 34 17.41 9.70 2.67
C LEU A 34 18.29 10.96 2.64
N SER A 35 19.06 11.18 1.57
CA SER A 35 19.95 12.34 1.43
C SER A 35 20.31 12.60 -0.04
N GLU A 36 20.81 13.81 -0.33
CA GLU A 36 21.37 14.15 -1.65
C GLU A 36 22.38 13.10 -2.13
N THR A 37 23.32 12.69 -1.27
CA THR A 37 24.34 11.68 -1.62
C THR A 37 23.75 10.30 -1.90
N ALA A 38 22.65 9.91 -1.24
CA ALA A 38 21.99 8.63 -1.51
C ALA A 38 21.28 8.67 -2.87
N ILE A 39 20.64 9.80 -3.20
CA ILE A 39 19.99 10.04 -4.49
C ILE A 39 21.04 10.07 -5.61
N ASP A 40 22.13 10.82 -5.45
CA ASP A 40 23.23 10.88 -6.43
C ASP A 40 23.77 9.50 -6.75
N LYS A 41 24.06 8.68 -5.73
CA LYS A 41 24.53 7.30 -5.92
C LYS A 41 23.51 6.43 -6.65
N THR A 42 22.23 6.64 -6.39
CA THR A 42 21.14 5.94 -7.07
C THR A 42 21.13 6.31 -8.55
N LEU A 43 21.18 7.61 -8.87
CA LEU A 43 21.19 8.11 -10.24
C LEU A 43 22.46 7.73 -11.00
N ASP A 44 23.63 7.72 -10.36
CA ASP A 44 24.89 7.25 -10.96
C ASP A 44 24.79 5.77 -11.37
N ARG A 45 24.15 4.94 -10.53
CA ARG A 45 23.92 3.52 -10.85
C ARG A 45 22.90 3.34 -11.95
N MET A 46 21.85 4.17 -11.98
CA MET A 46 20.89 4.21 -13.08
C MET A 46 21.58 4.59 -14.40
N ASP A 47 22.47 5.58 -14.36
CA ASP A 47 23.25 5.99 -15.52
C ASP A 47 24.17 4.90 -16.03
N ARG A 48 24.84 4.18 -15.12
CA ARG A 48 25.65 3.00 -15.49
C ARG A 48 24.82 1.92 -16.18
N GLY A 49 23.60 1.67 -15.70
CA GLY A 49 22.69 0.69 -16.27
C GLY A 49 21.89 1.17 -17.50
N HIS A 50 22.01 2.44 -17.88
CA HIS A 50 21.21 3.10 -18.93
C HIS A 50 19.68 3.08 -18.68
N PHE A 51 19.24 3.09 -17.41
CA PHE A 51 17.82 3.18 -17.07
C PHE A 51 17.27 4.58 -17.37
N ASN A 52 16.07 4.68 -17.93
CA ASN A 52 15.43 5.97 -18.27
C ASN A 52 14.17 6.31 -17.45
N VAL A 53 13.71 5.40 -16.56
CA VAL A 53 12.59 5.64 -15.64
C VAL A 53 12.96 5.18 -14.22
N ILE A 54 12.66 5.99 -13.22
CA ILE A 54 12.70 5.60 -11.80
C ILE A 54 11.28 5.55 -11.22
N ASN A 55 10.90 4.42 -10.64
CA ASN A 55 9.77 4.31 -9.73
C ASN A 55 10.32 4.44 -8.29
N ALA A 56 10.28 5.65 -7.74
CA ALA A 56 10.89 5.94 -6.43
C ALA A 56 9.87 5.84 -5.31
N LEU A 57 10.13 5.01 -4.30
CA LEU A 57 9.24 4.83 -3.13
C LEU A 57 9.23 6.09 -2.28
N VAL A 58 8.24 6.96 -2.52
CA VAL A 58 8.15 8.27 -1.86
C VAL A 58 7.10 8.30 -0.75
N PHE A 59 6.28 7.24 -0.65
CA PHE A 59 5.30 7.09 0.43
C PHE A 59 5.23 5.63 0.89
N GLU A 60 5.55 5.40 2.15
CA GLU A 60 5.41 4.09 2.79
C GLU A 60 5.06 4.23 4.28
N GLN A 61 4.38 3.23 4.84
CA GLN A 61 4.06 3.16 6.28
C GLN A 61 3.29 4.39 6.83
N GLY A 62 2.69 5.18 5.94
CA GLY A 62 2.00 6.43 6.28
C GLY A 62 2.87 7.69 6.25
N TYR A 63 4.16 7.58 5.94
CA TYR A 63 5.11 8.68 5.93
C TYR A 63 5.44 9.18 4.52
N ALA A 64 5.58 10.49 4.39
CA ALA A 64 6.03 11.16 3.16
C ALA A 64 7.56 11.29 3.08
N PHE A 65 8.12 11.07 1.90
CA PHE A 65 9.51 11.39 1.54
C PHE A 65 9.57 12.69 0.70
N TRP A 66 8.70 13.64 1.04
CA TRP A 66 8.66 15.01 0.52
C TRP A 66 8.17 15.96 1.63
N ASN A 67 8.10 17.27 1.35
CA ASN A 67 7.49 18.21 2.29
C ASN A 67 5.96 18.22 2.14
N SER A 68 5.26 17.36 2.88
CA SER A 68 3.80 17.28 2.88
C SER A 68 3.15 18.20 3.91
N ASN A 69 1.99 18.75 3.57
CA ASN A 69 1.06 19.41 4.49
C ASN A 69 -0.08 18.50 4.95
N ILE A 70 -0.18 17.30 4.36
CA ILE A 70 -1.30 16.36 4.57
C ILE A 70 -0.88 15.23 5.52
N THR A 71 0.34 14.70 5.35
CA THR A 71 0.86 13.61 6.18
C THR A 71 2.21 13.96 6.80
N GLU A 72 2.61 13.19 7.80
CA GLU A 72 3.90 13.37 8.45
C GLU A 72 5.04 12.97 7.52
N LYS A 73 6.11 13.75 7.55
CA LYS A 73 7.36 13.40 6.88
C LYS A 73 8.05 12.26 7.62
N SER A 74 8.69 11.36 6.87
CA SER A 74 9.46 10.26 7.47
C SER A 74 10.48 10.79 8.48
N PRO A 75 10.56 10.19 9.70
CA PRO A 75 11.51 10.60 10.72
C PRO A 75 12.97 10.31 10.33
N ASP A 76 13.20 9.50 9.30
CA ASP A 76 14.54 9.17 8.79
C ASP A 76 15.12 10.25 7.86
N ILE A 77 14.32 11.26 7.50
CA ILE A 77 14.78 12.37 6.65
C ILE A 77 15.31 13.52 7.50
N GLU A 78 16.51 13.98 7.17
CA GLU A 78 17.15 15.12 7.82
C GLU A 78 16.30 16.40 7.74
N PRO A 79 16.21 17.21 8.82
CA PRO A 79 15.43 18.44 8.83
C PRO A 79 15.84 19.41 7.70
N GLY A 80 14.84 19.89 6.95
CA GLY A 80 15.03 20.88 5.88
C GLY A 80 15.40 20.33 4.52
N PHE A 81 15.72 19.04 4.39
CA PHE A 81 15.97 18.39 3.10
C PHE A 81 14.66 17.93 2.45
N ASP A 82 14.37 18.26 1.19
CA ASP A 82 13.20 17.76 0.45
C ASP A 82 13.63 16.68 -0.58
N PRO A 83 13.46 15.38 -0.28
CA PRO A 83 13.97 14.32 -1.13
C PRO A 83 13.35 14.28 -2.52
N LEU A 84 12.02 14.44 -2.62
CA LEU A 84 11.32 14.37 -3.90
C LEU A 84 11.71 15.54 -4.82
N LEU A 85 11.85 16.75 -4.29
CA LEU A 85 12.30 17.90 -5.08
C LEU A 85 13.69 17.63 -5.67
N TYR A 86 14.63 17.21 -4.82
CA TYR A 86 16.00 16.94 -5.24
C TYR A 86 16.06 15.81 -6.27
N LEU A 87 15.32 14.72 -6.03
CA LEU A 87 15.25 13.58 -6.95
C LEU A 87 14.75 14.01 -8.34
N VAL A 88 13.66 14.78 -8.41
CA VAL A 88 13.10 15.25 -9.69
C VAL A 88 14.11 16.10 -10.44
N GLU A 89 14.70 17.11 -9.79
CA GLU A 89 15.66 18.01 -10.44
C GLU A 89 16.90 17.28 -10.96
N GLU A 90 17.48 16.37 -10.17
CA GLU A 90 18.68 15.63 -10.55
C GLU A 90 18.41 14.53 -11.60
N SER A 91 17.23 13.91 -11.57
CA SER A 91 16.81 12.93 -12.57
C SER A 91 16.58 13.59 -13.92
N HIS A 92 15.92 14.75 -13.94
CA HIS A 92 15.63 15.49 -15.17
C HIS A 92 16.91 15.99 -15.86
N LYS A 93 17.93 16.39 -15.10
CA LYS A 93 19.28 16.72 -15.64
C LYS A 93 19.93 15.54 -16.39
N ARG A 94 19.54 14.30 -16.06
CA ARG A 94 20.03 13.05 -16.67
C ARG A 94 19.06 12.47 -17.70
N GLY A 95 17.94 13.14 -17.96
CA GLY A 95 16.90 12.64 -18.86
C GLY A 95 16.21 11.37 -18.36
N ILE A 96 16.03 11.26 -17.03
CA ILE A 96 15.32 10.18 -16.34
C ILE A 96 13.94 10.68 -15.93
N GLN A 97 12.90 9.92 -16.28
CA GLN A 97 11.55 10.17 -15.78
C GLN A 97 11.39 9.73 -14.33
N VAL A 98 10.71 10.56 -13.53
CA VAL A 98 10.42 10.27 -12.12
C VAL A 98 8.95 9.93 -11.95
N HIS A 99 8.68 8.69 -11.54
CA HIS A 99 7.36 8.21 -11.15
C HIS A 99 7.32 8.02 -9.63
N THR A 100 6.34 8.65 -8.97
CA THR A 100 6.19 8.57 -7.51
C THR A 100 5.53 7.26 -7.13
N TRP A 101 6.29 6.34 -6.56
CA TRP A 101 5.78 5.08 -6.05
C TRP A 101 5.15 5.30 -4.67
N LEU A 102 3.83 5.06 -4.61
CA LEU A 102 2.99 5.24 -3.43
C LEU A 102 2.42 3.90 -2.97
N ILE A 103 2.68 3.54 -1.70
CA ILE A 103 2.03 2.41 -1.06
C ILE A 103 0.63 2.81 -0.59
N ILE A 104 -0.41 2.31 -1.27
CA ILE A 104 -1.80 2.75 -1.13
C ILE A 104 -2.55 2.10 0.04
N GLY A 105 -2.33 0.81 0.25
CA GLY A 105 -3.02 0.03 1.27
C GLY A 105 -2.39 0.15 2.67
N PRO A 106 -1.19 -0.40 2.88
CA PRO A 106 -0.55 -0.47 4.20
C PRO A 106 0.06 0.88 4.59
N VAL A 107 -0.37 1.41 5.73
CA VAL A 107 0.10 2.70 6.30
C VAL A 107 0.56 2.54 7.74
N GLY A 108 1.13 1.38 8.04
CA GLY A 108 1.76 1.05 9.31
C GLY A 108 2.77 -0.07 9.12
N LEU A 109 3.34 -0.56 10.22
CA LEU A 109 4.31 -1.64 10.15
C LEU A 109 3.64 -2.97 9.83
N TRP A 110 4.40 -3.84 9.18
CA TRP A 110 4.03 -5.24 8.94
C TRP A 110 3.81 -6.01 10.25
N SER A 111 4.43 -5.57 11.35
CA SER A 111 4.21 -6.07 12.71
C SER A 111 2.83 -5.74 13.28
N GLY A 112 2.02 -4.93 12.58
CA GLY A 112 0.68 -4.51 12.98
C GLY A 112 0.63 -3.19 13.74
N GLU A 113 1.79 -2.55 13.99
CA GLU A 113 1.82 -1.21 14.58
C GLU A 113 1.22 -0.18 13.61
N LYS A 114 0.42 0.73 14.16
CA LYS A 114 -0.25 1.78 13.38
C LYS A 114 0.74 2.88 13.04
N GLY A 115 0.80 3.29 11.76
CA GLY A 115 1.52 4.50 11.36
C GLY A 115 0.77 5.78 11.73
N PRO A 116 1.28 6.95 11.32
CA PRO A 116 0.74 8.26 11.72
C PRO A 116 -0.72 8.44 11.28
N ILE A 117 -1.07 7.93 10.10
CA ILE A 117 -2.43 8.05 9.54
C ILE A 117 -3.44 7.28 10.39
N LEU A 118 -3.21 5.99 10.67
CA LEU A 118 -4.15 5.18 11.46
C LEU A 118 -4.11 5.50 12.96
N SER A 119 -3.08 6.20 13.42
CA SER A 119 -3.05 6.78 14.77
C SER A 119 -4.03 7.95 14.91
N GLN A 120 -4.16 8.77 13.85
CA GLN A 120 -5.10 9.89 13.80
C GLN A 120 -6.51 9.48 13.36
N HIS A 121 -6.60 8.53 12.43
CA HIS A 121 -7.84 8.02 11.82
C HIS A 121 -7.96 6.49 11.97
N PRO A 122 -8.14 5.99 13.21
CA PRO A 122 -8.26 4.55 13.44
C PRO A 122 -9.48 3.92 12.75
N GLU A 123 -10.51 4.71 12.44
CA GLU A 123 -11.72 4.29 11.72
C GLU A 123 -11.46 3.96 10.24
N TRP A 124 -10.35 4.44 9.66
CA TRP A 124 -9.97 4.11 8.28
C TRP A 124 -9.34 2.73 8.14
N ALA A 125 -9.06 2.03 9.24
CA ALA A 125 -8.44 0.71 9.19
C ALA A 125 -9.42 -0.39 8.71
N LEU A 126 -8.91 -1.31 7.89
CA LEU A 126 -9.61 -2.55 7.58
C LEU A 126 -9.84 -3.40 8.84
N GLN A 127 -11.00 -4.03 8.90
CA GLN A 127 -11.39 -4.96 9.95
C GLN A 127 -11.54 -6.39 9.41
N ASN A 128 -11.17 -7.39 10.22
CA ASN A 128 -11.43 -8.79 9.95
C ASN A 128 -12.81 -9.24 10.53
N PRO A 129 -13.30 -10.47 10.25
CA PRO A 129 -14.57 -10.96 10.79
C PRO A 129 -14.66 -11.01 12.32
N CYS A 130 -13.51 -11.08 13.02
CA CYS A 130 -13.39 -11.13 14.48
C CYS A 130 -13.30 -9.74 15.14
N ASN A 131 -13.64 -8.68 14.39
CA ASN A 131 -13.59 -7.30 14.82
C ASN A 131 -12.17 -6.75 15.14
N SER A 132 -11.10 -7.41 14.70
CA SER A 132 -9.74 -6.90 14.84
C SER A 132 -9.37 -5.97 13.67
N TYR A 133 -8.68 -4.88 13.97
CA TYR A 133 -8.23 -3.89 12.98
C TYR A 133 -6.79 -4.16 12.54
N GLY A 134 -6.52 -3.99 11.25
CA GLY A 134 -5.17 -4.10 10.68
C GLY A 134 -4.48 -2.74 10.52
N SER A 135 -3.31 -2.76 9.88
CA SER A 135 -2.52 -1.57 9.49
C SER A 135 -2.76 -1.10 8.04
N TRP A 136 -3.82 -1.61 7.40
CA TRP A 136 -4.25 -1.22 6.05
C TRP A 136 -5.42 -0.25 6.06
N LEU A 137 -5.40 0.71 5.14
CA LEU A 137 -6.53 1.57 4.83
C LEU A 137 -7.67 0.80 4.14
N ASP A 138 -8.90 1.15 4.50
CA ASP A 138 -10.12 0.67 3.86
C ASP A 138 -10.49 1.55 2.65
N LEU A 139 -10.08 1.10 1.46
CA LEU A 139 -10.29 1.81 0.20
C LEU A 139 -11.78 1.96 -0.20
N SER A 140 -12.69 1.26 0.49
CA SER A 140 -14.13 1.47 0.32
C SER A 140 -14.62 2.79 0.90
N GLN A 141 -13.87 3.39 1.83
CA GLN A 141 -14.26 4.63 2.47
C GLN A 141 -13.97 5.84 1.57
N LYS A 142 -14.97 6.69 1.37
CA LYS A 142 -14.84 7.91 0.55
C LYS A 142 -13.76 8.86 1.08
N GLN A 143 -13.61 8.94 2.41
CA GLN A 143 -12.60 9.78 3.06
C GLN A 143 -11.19 9.31 2.70
N VAL A 144 -10.96 7.99 2.66
CA VAL A 144 -9.68 7.39 2.25
C VAL A 144 -9.39 7.66 0.77
N ARG A 145 -10.39 7.56 -0.11
CA ARG A 145 -10.21 7.91 -1.53
C ARG A 145 -9.92 9.40 -1.72
N THR A 146 -10.61 10.27 -0.97
CA THR A 146 -10.35 11.71 -0.97
C THR A 146 -8.92 12.01 -0.51
N PHE A 147 -8.47 11.37 0.57
CA PHE A 147 -7.09 11.48 1.04
C PHE A 147 -6.07 11.12 -0.04
N TRP A 148 -6.28 10.04 -0.79
CA TRP A 148 -5.38 9.66 -1.89
C TRP A 148 -5.38 10.68 -3.03
N CYS A 149 -6.55 11.21 -3.40
CA CYS A 149 -6.64 12.29 -4.38
C CYS A 149 -5.90 13.55 -3.90
N ASP A 150 -6.00 13.90 -2.61
CA ASP A 150 -5.34 15.07 -2.03
C ASP A 150 -3.81 14.88 -1.99
N ILE A 151 -3.31 13.70 -1.58
CA ILE A 151 -1.88 13.36 -1.61
C ILE A 151 -1.31 13.44 -3.02
N ILE A 152 -1.99 12.81 -3.99
CA ILE A 152 -1.54 12.83 -5.39
C ILE A 152 -1.59 14.25 -5.94
N SER A 153 -2.64 15.02 -5.62
CA SER A 153 -2.77 16.42 -6.01
C SER A 153 -1.65 17.28 -5.43
N GLU A 154 -1.29 17.09 -4.16
CA GLU A 154 -0.16 17.78 -3.53
C GLU A 154 1.15 17.50 -4.27
N ILE A 155 1.39 16.24 -4.65
CA ILE A 155 2.60 15.86 -5.40
C ILE A 155 2.62 16.53 -6.78
N ILE A 156 1.58 16.36 -7.60
CA ILE A 156 1.58 16.87 -8.99
C ILE A 156 1.54 18.40 -9.08
N LEU A 157 1.06 19.08 -8.04
CA LEU A 157 1.01 20.55 -8.01
C LEU A 157 2.34 21.16 -7.55
N ASN A 158 3.09 20.47 -6.69
CA ASN A 158 4.32 20.99 -6.09
C ASN A 158 5.61 20.44 -6.73
N TYR A 159 5.54 19.35 -7.48
CA TYR A 159 6.70 18.68 -8.06
C TYR A 159 6.46 18.36 -9.55
N ASN A 160 7.49 18.56 -10.38
CA ASN A 160 7.44 18.28 -11.81
C ASN A 160 7.63 16.77 -12.07
N VAL A 161 6.78 15.93 -11.52
CA VAL A 161 6.85 14.47 -11.68
C VAL A 161 6.30 14.05 -13.05
N ASP A 162 6.84 12.97 -13.61
CA ASP A 162 6.41 12.43 -14.91
C ASP A 162 5.24 11.46 -14.77
N GLY A 163 5.14 10.78 -13.62
CA GLY A 163 4.08 9.83 -13.34
C GLY A 163 3.82 9.59 -11.86
N VAL A 164 2.71 8.92 -11.59
CA VAL A 164 2.35 8.35 -10.29
C VAL A 164 2.27 6.84 -10.45
N HIS A 165 2.87 6.11 -9.52
CA HIS A 165 2.95 4.67 -9.52
C HIS A 165 2.27 4.10 -8.26
N LEU A 166 1.12 3.44 -8.44
CA LEU A 166 0.33 2.87 -7.36
C LEU A 166 0.84 1.47 -7.00
N ASP A 167 1.09 1.21 -5.73
CA ASP A 167 1.40 -0.13 -5.24
C ASP A 167 0.54 -0.48 -4.03
N TYR A 168 0.38 -1.77 -3.76
CA TYR A 168 -0.49 -2.29 -2.71
C TYR A 168 -1.92 -1.73 -2.76
N ILE A 169 -2.40 -1.34 -3.93
CA ILE A 169 -3.80 -0.97 -4.18
C ILE A 169 -4.67 -2.24 -4.22
N ARG A 170 -4.85 -2.85 -3.05
CA ARG A 170 -5.46 -4.17 -2.87
C ARG A 170 -5.80 -4.41 -1.39
N TYR A 171 -6.47 -5.50 -1.10
CA TYR A 171 -6.62 -5.98 0.27
C TYR A 171 -5.36 -6.77 0.71
N PRO A 172 -5.10 -6.89 2.03
CA PRO A 172 -4.06 -7.81 2.52
C PRO A 172 -4.38 -9.27 2.17
N GLY A 173 -5.68 -9.60 2.07
CA GLY A 173 -6.19 -10.92 1.73
C GLY A 173 -7.70 -11.01 1.97
N ARG A 174 -8.29 -12.18 1.71
CA ARG A 174 -9.75 -12.42 1.81
C ARG A 174 -10.33 -12.29 3.22
N GLY A 175 -9.49 -12.36 4.25
CA GLY A 175 -9.85 -12.19 5.66
C GLY A 175 -10.13 -10.74 6.09
N TRP A 176 -10.07 -9.76 5.19
CA TRP A 176 -10.19 -8.33 5.55
C TRP A 176 -11.36 -7.62 4.84
N GLY A 177 -11.75 -6.45 5.34
CA GLY A 177 -12.83 -5.64 4.76
C GLY A 177 -14.20 -5.97 5.34
N TYR A 178 -14.28 -6.44 6.58
CA TYR A 178 -15.54 -6.76 7.26
C TYR A 178 -16.02 -5.62 8.17
N ASN A 179 -15.62 -4.39 7.89
CA ASN A 179 -16.06 -3.19 8.59
C ASN A 179 -17.61 -3.14 8.62
N PRO A 180 -18.25 -2.91 9.78
CA PRO A 180 -19.71 -2.97 9.90
C PRO A 180 -20.45 -2.07 8.92
N GLU A 181 -19.94 -0.87 8.67
CA GLU A 181 -20.54 0.10 7.75
C GLU A 181 -20.55 -0.43 6.32
N PHE A 182 -19.41 -0.97 5.88
CA PHE A 182 -19.23 -1.55 4.55
C PHE A 182 -20.07 -2.83 4.36
N LEU A 183 -20.12 -3.71 5.37
CA LEU A 183 -21.03 -4.86 5.37
C LEU A 183 -22.50 -4.41 5.28
N ASN A 184 -22.88 -3.37 6.03
CA ASN A 184 -24.25 -2.87 6.01
C ASN A 184 -24.61 -2.23 4.66
N GLU A 185 -23.65 -1.59 3.97
CA GLU A 185 -23.83 -1.10 2.61
C GLU A 185 -24.07 -2.23 1.62
N TYR A 186 -23.23 -3.26 1.66
CA TYR A 186 -23.40 -4.46 0.85
C TYR A 186 -24.76 -5.12 1.07
N GLN A 187 -25.23 -5.22 2.31
CA GLN A 187 -26.55 -5.79 2.61
C GLN A 187 -27.72 -4.96 2.06
N LYS A 188 -27.57 -3.65 1.87
CA LYS A 188 -28.62 -2.82 1.27
C LYS A 188 -28.77 -3.12 -0.22
N THR A 189 -27.65 -3.41 -0.89
CA THR A 189 -27.62 -3.65 -2.35
C THR A 189 -27.82 -5.13 -2.68
N GLN A 190 -27.32 -6.04 -1.83
CA GLN A 190 -27.38 -7.48 -1.98
C GLN A 190 -28.22 -8.12 -0.86
N LYS A 191 -29.16 -8.99 -1.23
CA LYS A 191 -30.01 -9.72 -0.26
C LYS A 191 -29.29 -10.92 0.36
N ILE A 192 -28.05 -10.74 0.84
CA ILE A 192 -27.25 -11.79 1.49
C ILE A 192 -27.31 -11.61 3.02
N ASP A 193 -27.43 -12.73 3.71
CA ASP A 193 -27.36 -12.76 5.17
C ASP A 193 -25.93 -12.44 5.66
N LYS A 194 -25.80 -11.49 6.59
CA LYS A 194 -24.49 -11.10 7.15
C LYS A 194 -23.88 -12.22 7.99
N GLU A 195 -24.69 -13.05 8.63
CA GLU A 195 -24.20 -14.21 9.39
C GLU A 195 -23.53 -15.24 8.48
N LEU A 196 -23.98 -15.33 7.22
CA LEU A 196 -23.35 -16.19 6.22
C LEU A 196 -21.94 -15.70 5.85
N LEU A 197 -21.75 -14.38 5.72
CA LEU A 197 -20.44 -13.78 5.42
C LEU A 197 -19.48 -13.82 6.61
N LEU A 198 -19.98 -13.51 7.80
CA LEU A 198 -19.17 -13.51 9.02
C LEU A 198 -18.86 -14.91 9.53
N LYS A 199 -19.61 -15.93 9.08
CA LYS A 199 -19.50 -17.32 9.52
C LYS A 199 -19.55 -17.41 11.05
N SER A 200 -20.54 -16.74 11.66
CA SER A 200 -20.62 -16.59 13.12
C SER A 200 -21.22 -17.78 13.86
N THR A 201 -21.88 -18.69 13.15
CA THR A 201 -22.62 -19.82 13.74
C THR A 201 -22.38 -21.12 12.98
N LEU A 202 -22.57 -22.24 13.66
CA LEU A 202 -22.52 -23.60 13.11
C LEU A 202 -23.92 -24.06 12.68
N PRO A 203 -24.01 -24.93 11.64
CA PRO A 203 -22.90 -25.42 10.82
C PRO A 203 -22.34 -24.34 9.88
N LEU A 204 -21.04 -24.40 9.59
CA LEU A 204 -20.39 -23.48 8.67
C LEU A 204 -19.46 -24.17 7.69
N TYR A 205 -19.10 -23.46 6.61
CA TYR A 205 -18.12 -23.89 5.61
C TYR A 205 -17.01 -22.86 5.51
N GLY A 206 -15.76 -23.31 5.50
CA GLY A 206 -14.59 -22.43 5.48
C GLY A 206 -13.30 -23.17 5.20
N PHE A 207 -12.22 -22.41 5.18
CA PHE A 207 -10.88 -22.97 5.12
C PHE A 207 -10.42 -23.30 6.54
N PHE A 208 -9.85 -24.48 6.73
CA PHE A 208 -9.34 -24.94 8.01
C PHE A 208 -8.02 -25.65 7.82
N GLU A 209 -7.17 -25.51 8.83
CA GLU A 209 -5.97 -26.31 8.96
C GLU A 209 -5.79 -26.75 10.40
N GLY A 210 -5.04 -27.82 10.61
CA GLY A 210 -4.64 -28.23 11.93
C GLY A 210 -3.92 -29.56 12.00
N ASN A 211 -3.36 -29.80 13.16
CA ASN A 211 -2.70 -31.03 13.60
C ASN A 211 -3.63 -31.77 14.57
N PRO A 212 -4.69 -32.45 14.08
CA PRO A 212 -5.72 -32.99 14.94
C PRO A 212 -5.25 -34.21 15.73
N LEU A 213 -5.86 -34.43 16.88
CA LEU A 213 -5.90 -35.73 17.56
C LEU A 213 -6.99 -36.62 16.96
N SER A 214 -6.83 -37.92 17.11
CA SER A 214 -7.76 -38.95 16.66
C SER A 214 -8.08 -39.97 17.77
N GLU A 215 -8.99 -40.90 17.49
CA GLU A 215 -9.48 -41.93 18.43
C GLU A 215 -10.05 -41.36 19.73
N VAL A 216 -11.31 -40.91 19.67
CA VAL A 216 -12.08 -40.49 20.84
C VAL A 216 -12.22 -41.65 21.83
N THR A 217 -11.94 -41.40 23.11
CA THR A 217 -12.11 -42.38 24.20
C THR A 217 -13.20 -41.95 25.17
N THR A 218 -12.89 -41.00 26.07
CA THR A 218 -13.85 -40.50 27.08
C THR A 218 -14.39 -39.12 26.74
N ALA A 219 -13.79 -38.41 25.79
CA ALA A 219 -14.26 -37.09 25.38
C ALA A 219 -15.62 -37.18 24.68
N GLN A 220 -16.47 -36.19 24.93
CA GLN A 220 -17.68 -35.93 24.17
C GLN A 220 -17.33 -35.01 22.99
N VAL A 221 -17.80 -35.36 21.79
CA VAL A 221 -17.60 -34.57 20.58
C VAL A 221 -18.77 -33.61 20.41
N LEU A 222 -18.52 -32.31 20.50
CA LEU A 222 -19.53 -31.26 20.36
C LEU A 222 -19.71 -30.82 18.89
N ALA A 223 -18.63 -30.84 18.11
CA ALA A 223 -18.63 -30.58 16.68
C ALA A 223 -17.56 -31.39 15.96
N GLU A 224 -17.75 -31.65 14.67
CA GLU A 224 -16.82 -32.38 13.80
C GLU A 224 -16.72 -31.74 12.42
N PHE A 225 -15.63 -32.03 11.73
CA PHE A 225 -15.53 -31.76 10.30
C PHE A 225 -16.29 -32.81 9.48
N ASP A 226 -16.76 -32.44 8.29
CA ASP A 226 -17.39 -33.35 7.33
C ASP A 226 -16.47 -34.47 6.82
N SER A 227 -15.16 -34.34 7.03
CA SER A 227 -14.17 -35.41 6.86
C SER A 227 -14.26 -36.52 7.93
N GLY A 228 -15.00 -36.27 9.01
CA GLY A 228 -15.10 -37.16 10.18
C GLY A 228 -14.08 -36.87 11.28
N VAL A 229 -13.20 -35.86 11.12
CA VAL A 229 -12.26 -35.43 12.16
C VAL A 229 -13.04 -34.73 13.29
N PRO A 230 -12.96 -35.19 14.56
CA PRO A 230 -13.55 -34.49 15.69
C PRO A 230 -12.92 -33.10 15.83
N ALA A 231 -13.73 -32.06 15.98
CA ALA A 231 -13.26 -30.68 15.96
C ALA A 231 -13.31 -30.03 17.34
N VAL A 232 -14.46 -30.06 18.02
CA VAL A 232 -14.63 -29.50 19.36
C VAL A 232 -14.95 -30.64 20.31
N LEU A 233 -14.10 -30.85 21.31
CA LEU A 233 -14.24 -31.97 22.25
C LEU A 233 -14.14 -31.50 23.70
N ILE A 234 -14.97 -32.09 24.56
CA ILE A 234 -14.96 -31.82 25.98
C ILE A 234 -14.81 -33.12 26.77
N ASN A 235 -13.94 -33.13 27.78
CA ASN A 235 -13.70 -34.30 28.62
C ASN A 235 -13.69 -33.91 30.10
N LYS A 236 -14.37 -34.69 30.93
CA LYS A 236 -14.31 -34.55 32.39
C LYS A 236 -13.18 -35.41 32.94
N TYR A 237 -12.33 -34.81 33.76
CA TYR A 237 -11.22 -35.52 34.40
C TYR A 237 -11.07 -35.08 35.87
N GLY A 238 -11.35 -35.99 36.81
CA GLY A 238 -11.48 -35.62 38.22
C GLY A 238 -12.65 -34.66 38.42
N LEU A 239 -12.41 -33.52 39.07
CA LEU A 239 -13.42 -32.48 39.28
C LEU A 239 -13.48 -31.42 38.16
N GLY A 240 -12.45 -31.36 37.32
CA GLY A 240 -12.29 -30.35 36.28
C GLY A 240 -12.66 -30.82 34.88
N THR A 241 -12.30 -29.99 33.91
CA THR A 241 -12.70 -30.16 32.51
C THR A 241 -11.54 -29.83 31.57
N ALA A 242 -11.34 -30.65 30.54
CA ALA A 242 -10.49 -30.33 29.40
C ALA A 242 -11.36 -30.07 28.16
N LEU A 243 -11.10 -28.99 27.45
CA LEU A 243 -11.68 -28.66 26.15
C LEU A 243 -10.57 -28.72 25.10
N LEU A 244 -10.89 -29.22 23.92
CA LEU A 244 -9.99 -29.29 22.78
C LEU A 244 -10.67 -28.68 21.55
N PHE A 245 -10.07 -27.63 21.01
CA PHE A 245 -10.25 -27.18 19.64
C PHE A 245 -9.19 -27.84 18.78
N ASN A 246 -9.59 -28.89 18.07
CA ASN A 246 -8.72 -29.84 17.38
C ASN A 246 -8.26 -29.36 15.99
N TRP A 247 -8.05 -28.05 15.85
CA TRP A 247 -7.55 -27.38 14.66
C TRP A 247 -6.93 -26.02 15.03
N ASN A 248 -6.22 -25.40 14.10
CA ASN A 248 -5.66 -24.06 14.28
C ASN A 248 -6.76 -23.00 14.27
N MET A 249 -7.36 -22.75 15.43
CA MET A 249 -8.43 -21.75 15.56
C MET A 249 -7.93 -20.29 15.54
N THR A 250 -6.61 -20.07 15.53
CA THR A 250 -6.00 -18.72 15.59
C THR A 250 -6.12 -17.96 14.28
N VAL A 251 -6.28 -18.69 13.16
CA VAL A 251 -6.56 -18.08 11.87
C VAL A 251 -7.99 -17.54 11.92
N CYS A 252 -8.14 -16.23 12.12
CA CYS A 252 -9.43 -15.55 12.14
C CYS A 252 -10.04 -15.49 10.73
N GLU A 253 -10.57 -16.61 10.26
CA GLU A 253 -11.42 -16.68 9.07
C GLU A 253 -12.91 -16.75 9.41
N THR A 254 -13.25 -17.03 10.68
CA THR A 254 -14.65 -17.22 11.11
C THR A 254 -14.90 -16.52 12.43
N ARG A 255 -16.04 -15.83 12.53
CA ARG A 255 -16.51 -15.24 13.79
C ARG A 255 -16.91 -16.31 14.81
N ALA A 256 -17.28 -17.51 14.34
CA ALA A 256 -17.57 -18.65 15.21
C ALA A 256 -16.38 -19.06 16.08
N SER A 257 -15.13 -19.00 15.58
CA SER A 257 -13.94 -19.28 16.41
C SER A 257 -13.85 -18.34 17.62
N GLN A 258 -14.11 -17.05 17.40
CA GLN A 258 -14.13 -16.06 18.48
C GLN A 258 -15.25 -16.29 19.48
N GLU A 259 -16.45 -16.53 18.97
CA GLU A 259 -17.62 -16.80 19.79
C GLU A 259 -17.44 -18.08 20.63
N MET A 260 -16.87 -19.15 20.05
CA MET A 260 -16.55 -20.39 20.78
C MET A 260 -15.51 -20.15 21.87
N MET A 261 -14.48 -19.33 21.63
CA MET A 261 -13.49 -18.98 22.67
C MET A 261 -14.16 -18.24 23.84
N VAL A 262 -14.95 -17.20 23.57
CA VAL A 262 -15.67 -16.43 24.61
C VAL A 262 -16.59 -17.35 25.41
N ARG A 263 -17.44 -18.13 24.73
CA ARG A 263 -18.35 -19.09 25.38
C ARG A 263 -17.62 -20.16 26.19
N SER A 264 -16.41 -20.54 25.78
CA SER A 264 -15.61 -21.51 26.53
C SER A 264 -15.11 -20.93 27.86
N LEU A 265 -14.66 -19.68 27.86
CA LEU A 265 -14.23 -18.98 29.07
C LEU A 265 -15.42 -18.75 30.02
N GLU A 266 -16.58 -18.35 29.48
CA GLU A 266 -17.83 -18.23 30.25
C GLU A 266 -18.29 -19.58 30.80
N PHE A 267 -18.24 -20.65 30.00
CA PHE A 267 -18.60 -22.00 30.40
C PHE A 267 -17.73 -22.53 31.54
N PHE A 268 -16.44 -22.22 31.51
CA PHE A 268 -15.55 -22.63 32.60
C PHE A 268 -15.85 -21.91 33.91
N ASP A 269 -16.37 -20.68 33.83
CA ASP A 269 -16.74 -19.83 34.98
C ASP A 269 -15.60 -19.76 36.03
N LYS A 270 -14.41 -19.38 35.55
CA LYS A 270 -13.17 -19.33 36.32
C LYS A 270 -12.67 -17.90 36.50
N GLU A 271 -12.19 -17.58 37.70
CA GLU A 271 -11.71 -16.24 38.02
C GLU A 271 -10.36 -15.92 37.36
N ARG A 272 -9.54 -16.94 37.09
CA ARG A 272 -8.16 -16.77 36.60
C ARG A 272 -7.96 -17.46 35.26
N ILE A 273 -7.41 -16.73 34.31
CA ILE A 273 -7.02 -17.23 32.99
C ILE A 273 -5.50 -17.23 32.90
N TYR A 274 -4.95 -18.35 32.47
CA TYR A 274 -3.53 -18.54 32.22
C TYR A 274 -3.30 -18.98 30.79
N VAL A 275 -2.25 -18.46 30.16
CA VAL A 275 -1.77 -18.95 28.86
C VAL A 275 -0.43 -19.63 29.10
N TYR A 276 -0.32 -20.88 28.71
CA TYR A 276 0.88 -21.70 28.94
C TYR A 276 1.98 -21.33 27.95
N TYR A 277 3.13 -20.90 28.47
CA TYR A 277 4.35 -20.75 27.71
C TYR A 277 5.02 -22.13 27.57
N ALA A 278 5.10 -22.64 26.33
CA ALA A 278 5.66 -23.95 26.02
C ALA A 278 7.06 -23.81 25.40
N PRO A 279 8.14 -23.73 26.20
CA PRO A 279 9.48 -23.46 25.68
C PRO A 279 9.89 -24.47 24.62
N GLU A 280 9.60 -25.76 24.82
CA GLU A 280 9.98 -26.81 23.88
C GLU A 280 9.26 -26.70 22.53
N THR A 281 8.05 -26.15 22.53
CA THR A 281 7.31 -25.88 21.28
C THR A 281 7.85 -24.63 20.61
N ILE A 282 8.10 -23.57 21.38
CA ILE A 282 8.60 -22.27 20.88
C ILE A 282 10.02 -22.41 20.31
N ASP A 283 10.88 -23.20 20.93
CA ASP A 283 12.24 -23.47 20.46
C ASP A 283 12.26 -24.14 19.07
N VAL A 284 11.18 -24.85 18.70
CA VAL A 284 11.07 -25.57 17.42
C VAL A 284 10.26 -24.80 16.39
N TYR A 285 9.14 -24.21 16.80
CA TYR A 285 8.12 -23.64 15.90
C TYR A 285 7.99 -22.12 15.99
N GLY A 286 8.77 -21.47 16.85
CA GLY A 286 8.76 -20.02 17.02
C GLY A 286 7.76 -19.51 18.06
N TYR A 287 7.85 -18.21 18.35
CA TYR A 287 7.07 -17.52 19.39
C TYR A 287 5.69 -17.06 18.89
N GLU A 288 5.47 -17.06 17.57
CA GLU A 288 4.36 -16.38 16.90
C GLU A 288 2.99 -16.99 17.27
N SER A 289 2.92 -18.32 17.37
CA SER A 289 1.68 -19.02 17.74
C SER A 289 1.25 -18.70 19.18
N PHE A 290 2.21 -18.63 20.10
CA PHE A 290 1.97 -18.21 21.48
C PHE A 290 1.54 -16.73 21.51
N ALA A 291 2.30 -15.84 20.85
CA ALA A 291 2.02 -14.41 20.83
C ALA A 291 0.61 -14.09 20.30
N SER A 292 0.19 -14.78 19.25
CA SER A 292 -1.13 -14.59 18.63
C SER A 292 -2.26 -14.96 19.58
N ILE A 293 -2.17 -16.10 20.27
CA ILE A 293 -3.19 -16.51 21.25
C ILE A 293 -3.12 -15.64 22.50
N TRP A 294 -1.91 -15.27 22.94
CA TRP A 294 -1.70 -14.37 24.07
C TRP A 294 -2.44 -13.04 23.87
N GLU A 295 -2.18 -12.35 22.76
CA GLU A 295 -2.83 -11.07 22.45
C GLU A 295 -4.34 -11.24 22.23
N TRP A 296 -4.77 -12.36 21.63
CA TRP A 296 -6.18 -12.64 21.46
C TRP A 296 -6.90 -12.82 22.79
N VAL A 297 -6.40 -13.67 23.69
CA VAL A 297 -7.01 -13.87 25.02
C VAL A 297 -7.00 -12.55 25.80
N LYS A 298 -5.91 -11.80 25.74
CA LYS A 298 -5.79 -10.48 26.38
C LYS A 298 -6.82 -9.47 25.88
N SER A 299 -7.15 -9.50 24.59
CA SER A 299 -8.21 -8.66 24.02
C SER A 299 -9.61 -8.99 24.58
N LEU A 300 -9.82 -10.20 25.09
CA LEU A 300 -11.07 -10.64 25.71
C LEU A 300 -11.09 -10.35 27.21
N GLN A 301 -10.00 -10.72 27.91
CA GLN A 301 -9.81 -10.54 29.34
C GLN A 301 -8.30 -10.59 29.67
N GLU A 302 -7.83 -9.71 30.55
CA GLU A 302 -6.41 -9.67 30.97
C GLU A 302 -5.98 -11.01 31.60
N PRO A 303 -5.07 -11.79 30.96
CA PRO A 303 -4.65 -13.09 31.45
C PRO A 303 -3.44 -12.94 32.39
N HIS A 304 -3.21 -13.93 33.23
CA HIS A 304 -1.97 -14.03 34.01
C HIS A 304 -0.87 -14.71 33.21
N TRP A 305 0.35 -14.14 33.24
CA TRP A 305 1.55 -14.76 32.67
C TRP A 305 2.00 -15.96 33.50
N LEU A 306 2.18 -17.12 32.86
CA LEU A 306 2.87 -18.29 33.44
C LEU A 306 4.22 -18.47 32.77
N GLU A 307 5.22 -17.73 33.23
CA GLU A 307 6.57 -17.78 32.64
C GLU A 307 7.43 -18.91 33.25
N ALA A 308 7.24 -19.24 34.53
CA ALA A 308 8.00 -20.30 35.22
C ALA A 308 7.47 -20.75 36.59
N GLU A 309 6.50 -20.07 37.22
CA GLU A 309 5.92 -20.50 38.51
C GLU A 309 4.49 -21.02 38.32
N TRP A 310 4.38 -22.27 37.89
CA TRP A 310 3.12 -22.99 37.82
C TRP A 310 2.67 -23.35 39.25
N PHE A 311 1.54 -22.81 39.69
CA PHE A 311 0.90 -23.21 40.95
C PHE A 311 0.45 -24.68 40.88
N ASP A 312 0.90 -25.52 41.82
CA ASP A 312 0.67 -26.98 41.85
C ASP A 312 -0.80 -27.40 41.68
N THR A 313 -1.75 -26.56 42.12
CA THR A 313 -3.19 -26.69 41.90
C THR A 313 -3.87 -25.32 41.99
N ASP A 314 -4.51 -24.88 40.92
CA ASP A 314 -5.49 -23.80 40.96
C ASP A 314 -6.87 -24.29 40.50
N PRO A 315 -7.74 -24.78 41.40
CA PRO A 315 -9.05 -25.27 41.00
C PRO A 315 -9.97 -24.19 40.39
N ASP A 316 -9.66 -22.90 40.57
CA ASP A 316 -10.43 -21.77 40.07
C ASP A 316 -9.79 -21.13 38.82
N GLY A 317 -8.79 -21.81 38.22
CA GLY A 317 -8.09 -21.35 37.03
C GLY A 317 -8.42 -22.15 35.76
N VAL A 318 -8.32 -21.49 34.60
CA VAL A 318 -8.22 -22.12 33.28
C VAL A 318 -6.82 -21.96 32.72
N VAL A 319 -6.22 -23.05 32.23
CA VAL A 319 -4.94 -23.03 31.53
C VAL A 319 -5.16 -23.27 30.04
N ILE A 320 -4.80 -22.29 29.21
CA ILE A 320 -4.89 -22.33 27.75
C ILE A 320 -3.53 -22.78 27.19
N PHE A 321 -3.55 -23.80 26.34
CA PHE A 321 -2.39 -24.37 25.65
C PHE A 321 -2.41 -23.97 24.18
N PRO A 322 -1.66 -22.92 23.78
CA PRO A 322 -1.64 -22.41 22.42
C PRO A 322 -0.77 -23.28 21.50
N SER A 323 -1.36 -24.01 20.55
CA SER A 323 -0.65 -24.85 19.56
C SER A 323 0.50 -25.65 20.17
N THR A 324 0.29 -26.15 21.39
CA THR A 324 1.36 -26.68 22.24
C THR A 324 1.64 -28.12 21.85
N TYR A 325 2.54 -28.34 20.88
CA TYR A 325 2.77 -29.70 20.39
C TYR A 325 3.60 -30.56 21.34
N TYR A 326 4.53 -29.95 22.07
CA TYR A 326 5.37 -30.62 23.06
C TYR A 326 4.97 -30.23 24.49
N LEU A 327 4.90 -31.23 25.36
CA LEU A 327 4.76 -31.06 26.81
C LEU A 327 5.69 -32.06 27.51
N ASN A 328 6.48 -31.57 28.45
CA ASN A 328 7.29 -32.44 29.29
C ASN A 328 6.46 -33.13 30.40
N GLU A 329 7.03 -34.16 31.02
CA GLU A 329 6.33 -34.97 32.03
C GLU A 329 5.93 -34.14 33.28
N GLU A 330 6.74 -33.16 33.66
CA GLU A 330 6.43 -32.26 34.77
C GLU A 330 5.18 -31.43 34.47
N ALA A 331 5.10 -30.87 33.26
CA ALA A 331 3.94 -30.11 32.81
C ALA A 331 2.67 -30.97 32.83
N ILE A 332 2.75 -32.19 32.34
CA ILE A 332 1.61 -33.12 32.32
C ILE A 332 1.16 -33.47 33.74
N LEU A 333 2.09 -33.65 34.67
CA LEU A 333 1.75 -33.94 36.08
C LEU A 333 1.06 -32.75 36.75
N LYS A 334 1.52 -31.52 36.49
CA LYS A 334 0.90 -30.31 37.03
C LYS A 334 -0.49 -30.09 36.42
N LEU A 335 -0.63 -30.26 35.10
CA LEU A 335 -1.91 -30.24 34.41
C LEU A 335 -2.89 -31.27 34.99
N LYS A 336 -2.42 -32.49 35.22
CA LYS A 336 -3.21 -33.54 35.87
C LYS A 336 -3.74 -33.09 37.22
N ASN A 337 -2.88 -32.52 38.07
CA ASN A 337 -3.25 -32.09 39.42
C ASN A 337 -4.25 -30.93 39.36
N HIS A 338 -4.00 -29.94 38.50
CA HIS A 338 -4.88 -28.80 38.22
C HIS A 338 -6.29 -29.24 37.83
N VAL A 339 -6.41 -30.04 36.75
CA VAL A 339 -7.72 -30.47 36.24
C VAL A 339 -8.40 -31.40 37.26
N LYS A 340 -7.65 -32.30 37.91
CA LYS A 340 -8.23 -33.19 38.92
C LYS A 340 -8.80 -32.43 40.12
N ALA A 341 -8.20 -31.30 40.50
CA ALA A 341 -8.65 -30.45 41.61
C ALA A 341 -9.90 -29.62 41.30
N GLY A 342 -10.28 -29.46 40.03
CA GLY A 342 -11.44 -28.66 39.61
C GLY A 342 -11.12 -27.59 38.56
N GLY A 343 -9.83 -27.39 38.26
CA GLY A 343 -9.37 -26.45 37.25
C GLY A 343 -9.74 -26.88 35.83
N CYS A 344 -9.68 -25.94 34.90
CA CYS A 344 -9.97 -26.19 33.49
C CYS A 344 -8.71 -26.13 32.62
N ALA A 345 -8.73 -26.86 31.51
CA ALA A 345 -7.70 -26.80 30.48
C ALA A 345 -8.35 -26.63 29.10
N LEU A 346 -7.75 -25.80 28.25
CA LEU A 346 -8.19 -25.57 26.87
C LEU A 346 -7.01 -25.77 25.94
N PHE A 347 -7.12 -26.70 25.01
CA PHE A 347 -6.10 -26.98 24.00
C PHE A 347 -6.55 -26.44 22.65
N ILE A 348 -5.64 -25.78 21.94
CA ILE A 348 -5.82 -25.35 20.55
C ILE A 348 -4.76 -26.06 19.72
N ASP A 349 -5.17 -26.74 18.65
CA ASP A 349 -4.29 -27.34 17.64
C ASP A 349 -3.19 -28.25 18.21
N GLY A 350 -3.57 -29.34 18.90
CA GLY A 350 -2.64 -30.26 19.54
C GLY A 350 -3.17 -30.76 20.88
N PRO A 351 -2.34 -31.35 21.76
CA PRO A 351 -0.87 -31.38 21.78
C PRO A 351 -0.28 -32.66 21.14
N VAL A 352 0.00 -32.61 19.83
CA VAL A 352 0.28 -33.80 18.99
C VAL A 352 1.45 -34.66 19.47
N PHE A 353 2.64 -34.09 19.71
CA PHE A 353 3.82 -34.87 20.10
C PHE A 353 3.85 -35.25 21.58
N ALA A 354 2.92 -34.73 22.39
CA ALA A 354 2.76 -35.11 23.79
C ALA A 354 1.79 -36.30 23.99
N MET A 355 1.17 -36.82 22.92
CA MET A 355 0.19 -37.91 23.02
C MET A 355 0.79 -39.26 23.43
N ASP A 356 2.11 -39.40 23.42
CA ASP A 356 2.79 -40.58 23.96
C ASP A 356 2.51 -40.78 25.45
N TYR A 357 2.25 -39.70 26.20
CA TYR A 357 1.98 -39.75 27.63
C TYR A 357 0.55 -40.24 27.95
N PRO A 358 0.38 -41.40 28.63
CA PRO A 358 -0.94 -41.97 28.88
C PRO A 358 -1.85 -41.12 29.77
N GLU A 359 -1.28 -40.28 30.65
CA GLU A 359 -2.07 -39.41 31.51
C GLU A 359 -2.68 -38.24 30.73
N LEU A 360 -1.94 -37.68 29.75
CA LEU A 360 -2.47 -36.62 28.88
C LEU A 360 -3.66 -37.13 28.05
N ARG A 361 -3.53 -38.34 27.51
CA ARG A 361 -4.62 -39.04 26.79
C ARG A 361 -5.90 -39.14 27.61
N LYS A 362 -5.80 -39.44 28.91
CA LYS A 362 -6.95 -39.50 29.83
C LYS A 362 -7.53 -38.12 30.16
N ILE A 363 -6.68 -37.09 30.25
CA ILE A 363 -7.11 -35.71 30.53
C ILE A 363 -7.91 -35.17 29.35
N ILE A 364 -7.41 -35.35 28.13
CA ILE A 364 -8.05 -34.86 26.90
C ILE A 364 -9.19 -35.78 26.45
N GLY A 365 -9.11 -37.08 26.75
CA GLY A 365 -10.08 -38.08 26.32
C GLY A 365 -9.89 -38.55 24.87
N MET A 366 -8.65 -38.52 24.38
CA MET A 366 -8.22 -38.90 23.02
C MET A 366 -7.02 -39.85 23.11
N ASN A 367 -6.83 -40.77 22.14
CA ASN A 367 -5.81 -41.82 22.25
C ASN A 367 -4.68 -41.75 21.21
N SER A 368 -4.86 -41.03 20.11
CA SER A 368 -3.85 -41.00 19.03
C SER A 368 -3.79 -39.64 18.33
N VAL A 369 -2.82 -39.51 17.44
CA VAL A 369 -2.63 -38.37 16.54
C VAL A 369 -3.37 -38.65 15.23
N GLY A 370 -4.01 -37.63 14.65
CA GLY A 370 -4.60 -37.67 13.32
C GLY A 370 -3.66 -37.09 12.26
N ASP A 371 -4.03 -37.26 10.99
CA ASP A 371 -3.28 -36.67 9.89
C ASP A 371 -3.49 -35.14 9.85
N TYR A 372 -2.41 -34.40 9.59
CA TYR A 372 -2.52 -32.97 9.29
C TYR A 372 -3.47 -32.75 8.12
N PHE A 373 -4.32 -31.73 8.23
CA PHE A 373 -5.22 -31.34 7.16
C PHE A 373 -5.12 -29.84 6.90
N TRP A 374 -5.38 -29.47 5.64
CA TRP A 374 -5.38 -28.12 5.14
C TRP A 374 -6.33 -28.06 3.94
N GLY A 375 -7.36 -27.21 3.99
CA GLY A 375 -8.34 -27.15 2.92
C GLY A 375 -9.71 -26.61 3.33
N GLU A 376 -10.66 -26.70 2.41
CA GLU A 376 -12.05 -26.32 2.67
C GLU A 376 -12.83 -27.47 3.32
N TYR A 377 -13.47 -27.21 4.47
CA TYR A 377 -14.27 -28.19 5.21
C TYR A 377 -15.56 -27.57 5.74
N SER A 378 -16.55 -28.43 6.03
CA SER A 378 -17.73 -28.04 6.79
C SER A 378 -17.53 -28.40 8.26
N LEU A 379 -17.74 -27.45 9.17
CA LEU A 379 -17.77 -27.68 10.61
C LEU A 379 -19.22 -27.85 11.07
N ILE A 380 -19.55 -29.05 11.55
CA ILE A 380 -20.91 -29.52 11.79
C ILE A 380 -21.10 -29.76 13.30
N PRO A 381 -22.13 -29.16 13.92
CA PRO A 381 -22.43 -29.43 15.33
C PRO A 381 -23.02 -30.83 15.47
N ARG A 382 -22.65 -31.55 16.53
CA ARG A 382 -23.20 -32.87 16.84
C ARG A 382 -24.35 -32.81 17.85
N GLU A 383 -24.25 -31.90 18.81
CA GLU A 383 -25.21 -31.73 19.89
C GLU A 383 -25.35 -30.25 20.23
N GLU A 384 -26.47 -29.87 20.85
CA GLU A 384 -26.61 -28.53 21.42
C GLU A 384 -25.75 -28.42 22.67
N HIS A 385 -24.87 -27.42 22.71
CA HIS A 385 -24.01 -27.13 23.85
C HIS A 385 -23.75 -25.64 23.92
N GLU A 386 -23.62 -25.07 25.12
CA GLU A 386 -23.49 -23.61 25.31
C GLU A 386 -22.24 -23.02 24.64
N ILE A 387 -21.16 -23.81 24.54
CA ILE A 387 -19.92 -23.50 23.80
C ILE A 387 -20.16 -23.37 22.29
N ILE A 388 -21.12 -24.09 21.71
CA ILE A 388 -21.33 -24.16 20.27
C ILE A 388 -22.33 -23.08 19.83
N PRO A 389 -21.93 -22.05 19.06
CA PRO A 389 -22.84 -21.04 18.56
C PRO A 389 -23.68 -21.61 17.41
N LEU A 390 -24.91 -22.00 17.70
CA LEU A 390 -25.85 -22.52 16.70
C LEU A 390 -26.60 -21.40 15.97
N GLY A 391 -26.83 -21.58 14.68
CA GLY A 391 -27.56 -20.61 13.87
C GLY A 391 -28.18 -21.20 12.60
N ASN A 392 -28.37 -20.34 11.60
CA ASN A 392 -28.96 -20.75 10.34
C ASN A 392 -28.06 -21.75 9.61
N THR A 393 -28.66 -22.77 9.02
CA THR A 393 -27.95 -23.72 8.17
C THR A 393 -27.91 -23.24 6.73
N TYR A 394 -26.72 -23.21 6.15
CA TYR A 394 -26.50 -22.89 4.74
C TYR A 394 -25.80 -24.03 4.02
N THR A 395 -26.08 -24.17 2.73
CA THR A 395 -25.38 -25.12 1.86
C THR A 395 -23.99 -24.58 1.48
N VAL A 396 -23.05 -25.48 1.17
CA VAL A 396 -21.73 -25.11 0.63
C VAL A 396 -21.86 -24.20 -0.60
N THR A 397 -22.85 -24.46 -1.47
CA THR A 397 -23.13 -23.61 -2.64
C THR A 397 -23.51 -22.17 -2.24
N GLN A 398 -24.25 -21.99 -1.14
CA GLN A 398 -24.58 -20.66 -0.63
C GLN A 398 -23.34 -19.94 -0.08
N TYR A 399 -22.48 -20.63 0.68
CA TYR A 399 -21.20 -20.06 1.15
C TYR A 399 -20.32 -19.63 -0.02
N LYS A 400 -20.08 -20.52 -0.98
CA LYS A 400 -19.25 -20.21 -2.16
C LYS A 400 -19.82 -19.07 -2.99
N ARG A 401 -21.16 -18.99 -3.11
CA ARG A 401 -21.82 -17.89 -3.81
C ARG A 401 -21.66 -16.57 -3.06
N ALA A 402 -21.96 -16.54 -1.77
CA ALA A 402 -21.83 -15.33 -0.94
C ALA A 402 -20.39 -14.82 -0.92
N GLN A 403 -19.41 -15.72 -0.78
CA GLN A 403 -17.99 -15.35 -0.84
C GLN A 403 -17.63 -14.72 -2.19
N ARG A 404 -18.02 -15.31 -3.32
CA ARG A 404 -17.74 -14.73 -4.64
C ARG A 404 -18.38 -13.37 -4.84
N GLU A 405 -19.64 -13.20 -4.45
CA GLU A 405 -20.35 -11.92 -4.57
C GLU A 405 -19.72 -10.86 -3.65
N TRP A 406 -19.23 -11.26 -2.47
CA TRP A 406 -18.51 -10.40 -1.53
C TRP A 406 -17.10 -10.01 -2.01
N ASP A 407 -16.36 -10.96 -2.58
CA ASP A 407 -15.06 -10.69 -3.22
C ASP A 407 -15.21 -9.71 -4.37
N GLN A 408 -16.23 -9.91 -5.21
CA GLN A 408 -16.48 -9.00 -6.33
C GLN A 408 -16.81 -7.59 -5.85
N PHE A 409 -17.67 -7.46 -4.84
CA PHE A 409 -17.98 -6.16 -4.27
C PHE A 409 -16.74 -5.45 -3.72
N ARG A 410 -15.85 -6.17 -3.02
CA ARG A 410 -14.57 -5.63 -2.54
C ARG A 410 -13.64 -5.22 -3.68
N LYS A 411 -13.52 -6.05 -4.73
CA LYS A 411 -12.75 -5.71 -5.93
C LYS A 411 -13.29 -4.45 -6.61
N ASP A 412 -14.61 -4.29 -6.66
CA ASP A 412 -15.24 -3.10 -7.22
C ASP A 412 -14.85 -1.83 -6.44
N GLN A 413 -14.68 -1.90 -5.11
CA GLN A 413 -14.18 -0.75 -4.32
C GLN A 413 -12.74 -0.37 -4.65
N VAL A 414 -11.88 -1.36 -4.90
CA VAL A 414 -10.50 -1.10 -5.33
C VAL A 414 -10.51 -0.47 -6.72
N ARG A 415 -11.34 -0.99 -7.65
CA ARG A 415 -11.52 -0.38 -8.97
C ARG A 415 -12.02 1.06 -8.86
N GLU A 416 -13.03 1.34 -8.04
CA GLU A 416 -13.54 2.70 -7.80
C GLU A 416 -12.45 3.63 -7.25
N THR A 417 -11.54 3.13 -6.43
CA THR A 417 -10.38 3.91 -5.97
C THR A 417 -9.45 4.27 -7.12
N VAL A 418 -9.13 3.31 -8.00
CA VAL A 418 -8.32 3.57 -9.20
C VAL A 418 -9.02 4.57 -10.12
N GLU A 419 -10.33 4.44 -10.30
CA GLU A 419 -11.17 5.36 -11.09
C GLU A 419 -11.12 6.79 -10.55
N GLU A 420 -11.27 6.97 -9.24
CA GLU A 420 -11.22 8.30 -8.60
C GLU A 420 -9.82 8.91 -8.69
N ILE A 421 -8.76 8.12 -8.50
CA ILE A 421 -7.37 8.57 -8.69
C ILE A 421 -7.13 9.01 -10.14
N HIS A 422 -7.57 8.21 -11.12
CA HIS A 422 -7.47 8.57 -12.53
C HIS A 422 -8.22 9.88 -12.85
N ALA A 423 -9.35 10.15 -12.19
CA ALA A 423 -10.09 11.38 -12.39
C ALA A 423 -9.37 12.63 -11.83
N CYS A 424 -8.47 12.50 -10.85
CA CYS A 424 -7.78 13.63 -10.22
C CYS A 424 -6.34 13.84 -10.70
N ILE A 425 -5.72 12.87 -11.38
CA ILE A 425 -4.30 12.94 -11.77
C ILE A 425 -4.01 13.87 -12.95
N GLY A 426 -5.03 14.26 -13.73
CA GLY A 426 -4.86 15.12 -14.91
C GLY A 426 -4.13 14.41 -16.04
N ASP A 427 -3.14 15.07 -16.65
CA ASP A 427 -2.35 14.53 -17.77
C ASP A 427 -1.08 13.77 -17.31
N THR A 428 -0.87 13.61 -16.01
CA THR A 428 0.28 12.88 -15.45
C THR A 428 0.09 11.38 -15.63
N VAL A 429 1.15 10.66 -16.01
CA VAL A 429 1.09 9.22 -16.30
C VAL A 429 0.69 8.43 -15.05
N LEU A 430 -0.32 7.57 -15.15
CA LEU A 430 -0.75 6.69 -14.06
C LEU A 430 -0.36 5.24 -14.33
N THR A 431 0.35 4.65 -13.37
CA THR A 431 0.78 3.25 -13.44
C THR A 431 0.50 2.52 -12.13
N ALA A 432 0.50 1.18 -12.16
CA ALA A 432 0.35 0.38 -10.94
C ALA A 432 1.19 -0.90 -10.95
N ALA A 433 1.79 -1.24 -9.81
CA ALA A 433 2.34 -2.55 -9.52
C ALA A 433 1.23 -3.52 -9.13
N VAL A 434 1.18 -4.68 -9.79
CA VAL A 434 0.11 -5.66 -9.61
C VAL A 434 0.68 -7.07 -9.54
N PHE A 435 -0.09 -8.00 -8.98
CA PHE A 435 0.22 -9.41 -9.07
C PHE A 435 0.24 -9.88 -10.53
N ASP A 436 1.19 -10.75 -10.83
CA ASP A 436 1.51 -11.30 -12.14
C ASP A 436 0.29 -11.87 -12.87
N ASN A 437 -0.48 -12.76 -12.26
CA ASN A 437 -1.58 -13.46 -12.93
C ASN A 437 -2.91 -13.34 -12.18
N LYS A 438 -3.99 -13.79 -12.82
CA LYS A 438 -5.34 -13.69 -12.27
C LYS A 438 -5.50 -14.42 -10.94
N GLU A 439 -4.90 -15.60 -10.79
CA GLU A 439 -5.05 -16.41 -9.59
C GLU A 439 -4.41 -15.73 -8.38
N SER A 440 -3.15 -15.29 -8.53
CA SER A 440 -2.41 -14.58 -7.48
C SER A 440 -3.10 -13.25 -7.15
N ALA A 441 -3.54 -12.48 -8.15
CA ALA A 441 -4.28 -11.23 -7.97
C ALA A 441 -5.63 -11.44 -7.26
N ASP A 442 -6.38 -12.50 -7.57
CA ASP A 442 -7.66 -12.82 -6.95
C ASP A 442 -7.52 -13.26 -5.47
N SER A 443 -6.33 -13.71 -5.05
CA SER A 443 -6.04 -14.06 -3.64
C SER A 443 -6.03 -12.83 -2.72
N VAL A 444 -5.68 -11.67 -3.27
CA VAL A 444 -5.56 -10.36 -2.59
C VAL A 444 -6.60 -9.33 -3.06
N LEU A 445 -7.59 -9.78 -3.85
CA LEU A 445 -8.69 -8.96 -4.36
C LEU A 445 -8.22 -7.79 -5.26
N GLN A 446 -7.16 -8.01 -6.05
CA GLN A 446 -6.55 -7.03 -6.94
C GLN A 446 -6.95 -7.23 -8.42
N ASP A 447 -8.22 -7.00 -8.78
CA ASP A 447 -8.74 -7.31 -10.13
C ASP A 447 -8.31 -6.30 -11.21
N TRP A 448 -7.00 -6.24 -11.44
CA TRP A 448 -6.35 -5.20 -12.23
C TRP A 448 -6.66 -5.22 -13.72
N TYR A 449 -7.11 -6.36 -14.25
CA TYR A 449 -7.64 -6.45 -15.61
C TYR A 449 -8.79 -5.46 -15.86
N THR A 450 -9.57 -5.14 -14.82
CA THR A 450 -10.67 -4.16 -14.92
C THR A 450 -10.19 -2.71 -14.89
N TRP A 451 -8.93 -2.47 -14.54
CA TRP A 451 -8.36 -1.12 -14.37
C TRP A 451 -7.68 -0.59 -15.62
N MET A 452 -7.48 -1.43 -16.64
CA MET A 452 -6.71 -1.12 -17.85
C MET A 452 -7.24 0.11 -18.64
N PHE A 453 -8.48 0.52 -18.39
CA PHE A 453 -9.07 1.74 -18.93
C PHE A 453 -8.60 3.02 -18.24
N TYR A 454 -8.13 2.92 -17.00
CA TYR A 454 -7.74 4.04 -16.14
C TYR A 454 -6.22 4.16 -15.98
N LEU A 455 -5.47 3.11 -16.32
CA LEU A 455 -4.01 3.09 -16.28
C LEU A 455 -3.43 3.32 -17.67
N ASP A 456 -2.37 4.13 -17.75
CA ASP A 456 -1.56 4.26 -18.95
C ASP A 456 -0.78 2.97 -19.19
N HIS A 457 -0.14 2.47 -18.13
CA HIS A 457 0.60 1.22 -18.11
C HIS A 457 0.38 0.47 -16.80
N VAL A 458 0.51 -0.85 -16.84
CA VAL A 458 0.50 -1.71 -15.64
C VAL A 458 1.80 -2.49 -15.57
N MET A 459 2.26 -2.76 -14.35
CA MET A 459 3.53 -3.40 -14.06
C MET A 459 3.31 -4.68 -13.24
N PRO A 460 2.90 -5.79 -13.88
CA PRO A 460 2.74 -7.06 -13.19
C PRO A 460 4.09 -7.57 -12.67
N MET A 461 4.14 -7.96 -11.39
CA MET A 461 5.35 -8.45 -10.72
C MET A 461 5.63 -9.93 -11.09
N ALA A 462 6.09 -10.16 -12.31
CA ALA A 462 6.47 -11.48 -12.84
C ALA A 462 7.83 -11.94 -12.28
N TYR A 463 7.85 -12.17 -10.98
CA TYR A 463 9.04 -12.55 -10.20
C TYR A 463 9.29 -14.05 -10.28
N VAL A 464 9.65 -14.51 -11.48
CA VAL A 464 9.78 -15.94 -11.77
C VAL A 464 11.17 -16.49 -11.45
N SER A 465 11.23 -17.77 -11.11
CA SER A 465 12.49 -18.52 -10.98
C SER A 465 12.93 -19.18 -12.29
N GLU A 466 11.96 -19.48 -13.18
CA GLU A 466 12.18 -20.16 -14.45
C GLU A 466 11.54 -19.37 -15.59
N LEU A 467 12.22 -19.32 -16.75
CA LEU A 467 11.76 -18.54 -17.90
C LEU A 467 10.38 -19.00 -18.42
N GLN A 468 10.06 -20.29 -18.29
CA GLN A 468 8.75 -20.81 -18.73
C GLN A 468 7.57 -20.27 -17.91
N ASP A 469 7.79 -19.82 -16.68
CA ASP A 469 6.72 -19.21 -15.90
C ASP A 469 6.43 -17.79 -16.41
N LEU A 470 7.45 -17.03 -16.81
CA LEU A 470 7.27 -15.73 -17.47
C LEU A 470 6.57 -15.90 -18.84
N GLU A 471 6.87 -16.97 -19.58
CA GLU A 471 6.15 -17.27 -20.83
C GLU A 471 4.63 -17.46 -20.58
N LYS A 472 4.25 -18.13 -19.48
CA LYS A 472 2.83 -18.33 -19.14
C LYS A 472 2.14 -17.03 -18.76
N ASP A 473 2.82 -16.17 -17.99
CA ASP A 473 2.29 -14.87 -17.62
C ASP A 473 2.05 -13.99 -18.86
N LEU A 474 3.05 -13.92 -19.75
CA LEU A 474 2.95 -13.20 -21.03
C LEU A 474 1.81 -13.74 -21.91
N ASP A 475 1.66 -15.07 -21.99
CA ASP A 475 0.55 -15.72 -22.71
C ASP A 475 -0.81 -15.34 -22.11
N GLU A 476 -0.97 -15.35 -20.78
CA GLU A 476 -2.21 -14.95 -20.11
C GLU A 476 -2.56 -13.48 -20.43
N TRP A 477 -1.60 -12.57 -20.27
CA TRP A 477 -1.83 -11.15 -20.52
C TRP A 477 -2.19 -10.88 -21.97
N GLU A 478 -1.49 -11.50 -22.91
CA GLU A 478 -1.78 -11.33 -24.34
C GLU A 478 -3.15 -11.90 -24.70
N ILE A 479 -3.53 -13.06 -24.15
CA ILE A 479 -4.86 -13.66 -24.37
C ILE A 479 -5.98 -12.75 -23.84
N VAL A 480 -5.79 -12.16 -22.66
CA VAL A 480 -6.82 -11.34 -22.01
C VAL A 480 -6.91 -9.94 -22.61
N LEU A 481 -5.77 -9.32 -22.95
CA LEU A 481 -5.68 -7.92 -23.37
C LEU A 481 -5.59 -7.74 -24.89
N GLY A 482 -5.19 -8.77 -25.63
CA GLY A 482 -4.99 -8.76 -27.08
C GLY A 482 -3.71 -8.07 -27.56
N SER A 483 -3.00 -7.34 -26.68
CA SER A 483 -1.68 -6.76 -26.92
C SER A 483 -0.97 -6.54 -25.58
N LEU A 484 0.37 -6.53 -25.61
CA LEU A 484 1.24 -6.25 -24.47
C LEU A 484 1.74 -4.79 -24.42
N ASP A 485 1.25 -3.89 -25.28
CA ASP A 485 1.72 -2.50 -25.38
C ASP A 485 1.60 -1.71 -24.05
N LYS A 486 0.59 -2.03 -23.23
CA LYS A 486 0.37 -1.41 -21.92
C LYS A 486 1.03 -2.15 -20.75
N ILE A 487 1.68 -3.29 -21.01
CA ILE A 487 2.30 -4.11 -19.97
C ILE A 487 3.80 -3.79 -19.93
N TYR A 488 4.28 -3.37 -18.77
CA TYR A 488 5.71 -3.28 -18.46
C TYR A 488 6.05 -4.32 -17.40
N PRO A 489 6.46 -5.55 -17.79
CA PRO A 489 6.70 -6.62 -16.84
C PRO A 489 7.71 -6.20 -15.77
N GLY A 490 7.33 -6.40 -14.52
CA GLY A 490 8.19 -6.25 -13.36
C GLY A 490 9.03 -7.52 -13.19
N LEU A 491 10.34 -7.43 -13.43
CA LEU A 491 11.25 -8.57 -13.36
C LEU A 491 12.14 -8.46 -12.12
N SER A 492 12.21 -9.53 -11.33
CA SER A 492 13.12 -9.57 -10.19
C SER A 492 14.52 -10.03 -10.61
N VAL A 493 15.54 -9.39 -10.02
CA VAL A 493 16.95 -9.83 -10.11
C VAL A 493 17.30 -10.92 -9.08
N LEU A 494 16.33 -11.28 -8.23
CA LEU A 494 16.41 -12.33 -7.23
C LEU A 494 15.35 -13.41 -7.50
N THR A 495 15.54 -14.59 -6.93
CA THR A 495 14.50 -15.61 -6.79
C THR A 495 14.37 -15.94 -5.32
N TRP A 496 13.17 -16.06 -4.77
CA TRP A 496 12.97 -16.34 -3.33
C TRP A 496 12.55 -17.78 -3.02
N TRP A 497 12.13 -18.53 -4.04
CA TRP A 497 11.67 -19.91 -3.88
C TRP A 497 12.31 -20.86 -4.90
N PRO A 498 12.77 -22.08 -4.50
CA PRO A 498 12.77 -22.61 -3.12
C PRO A 498 13.89 -22.04 -2.24
N THR A 499 14.83 -21.27 -2.80
CA THR A 499 15.93 -20.63 -2.07
C THR A 499 16.21 -19.26 -2.64
N GLU A 500 16.57 -18.33 -1.76
CA GLU A 500 17.02 -17.01 -2.19
C GLU A 500 18.29 -17.11 -3.03
N LYS A 501 18.25 -16.64 -4.28
CA LYS A 501 19.39 -16.65 -5.21
C LYS A 501 19.36 -15.39 -6.06
N LYS A 502 20.53 -14.76 -6.21
CA LYS A 502 20.75 -13.72 -7.22
C LYS A 502 20.82 -14.31 -8.61
N LYS A 503 20.01 -13.80 -9.54
CA LYS A 503 20.07 -14.18 -10.96
C LYS A 503 21.37 -13.66 -11.58
N SER A 504 21.98 -14.47 -12.43
CA SER A 504 23.10 -14.03 -13.26
C SER A 504 22.63 -13.00 -14.30
N PRO A 505 23.53 -12.13 -14.80
CA PRO A 505 23.17 -11.21 -15.88
C PRO A 505 22.54 -11.91 -17.09
N ALA A 506 23.02 -13.10 -17.45
CA ALA A 506 22.47 -13.88 -18.56
C ALA A 506 21.04 -14.38 -18.31
N GLU A 507 20.65 -14.64 -17.06
CA GLU A 507 19.27 -15.01 -16.71
C GLU A 507 18.35 -13.80 -16.85
N VAL A 508 18.72 -12.65 -16.27
CA VAL A 508 17.93 -11.40 -16.37
C VAL A 508 17.78 -10.94 -17.82
N LEU A 509 18.86 -10.97 -18.60
CA LEU A 509 18.81 -10.58 -20.02
C LEU A 509 17.91 -11.49 -20.86
N LYS A 510 17.79 -12.79 -20.53
CA LYS A 510 16.86 -13.69 -21.23
C LYS A 510 15.40 -13.32 -20.97
N GLU A 511 15.08 -12.95 -19.74
CA GLU A 511 13.73 -12.49 -19.38
C GLU A 511 13.38 -11.18 -20.11
N ILE A 512 14.30 -10.21 -20.12
CA ILE A 512 14.10 -8.94 -20.85
C ILE A 512 13.93 -9.17 -22.35
N ASN A 513 14.79 -9.99 -22.95
CA ASN A 513 14.71 -10.30 -24.38
C ASN A 513 13.41 -11.02 -24.72
N LEU A 514 12.93 -11.93 -23.87
CA LEU A 514 11.63 -12.58 -24.06
C LEU A 514 10.49 -11.54 -24.06
N CYS A 515 10.48 -10.61 -23.12
CA CYS A 515 9.48 -9.53 -23.08
C CYS A 515 9.52 -8.67 -24.35
N GLU A 516 10.71 -8.28 -24.80
CA GLU A 516 10.89 -7.52 -26.05
C GLU A 516 10.41 -8.32 -27.28
N GLU A 517 10.80 -9.60 -27.39
CA GLU A 517 10.38 -10.50 -28.48
C GLU A 517 8.86 -10.70 -28.53
N ARG A 518 8.18 -10.66 -27.37
CA ARG A 518 6.72 -10.73 -27.26
C ARG A 518 6.03 -9.37 -27.48
N GLY A 519 6.80 -8.29 -27.65
CA GLY A 519 6.30 -6.98 -28.05
C GLY A 519 6.05 -5.99 -26.90
N CYS A 520 6.44 -6.30 -25.66
CA CYS A 520 6.39 -5.35 -24.55
C CYS A 520 7.20 -4.08 -24.89
N LYS A 521 6.67 -2.90 -24.55
CA LYS A 521 7.36 -1.61 -24.79
C LYS A 521 8.25 -1.18 -23.63
N GLY A 522 8.20 -1.89 -22.51
CA GLY A 522 9.00 -1.60 -21.34
C GLY A 522 9.19 -2.80 -20.45
N VAL A 523 10.22 -2.73 -19.61
CA VAL A 523 10.46 -3.64 -18.48
C VAL A 523 10.88 -2.83 -17.28
N ILE A 524 10.50 -3.26 -16.08
CA ILE A 524 10.86 -2.62 -14.82
C ILE A 524 11.58 -3.64 -13.96
N LEU A 525 12.78 -3.31 -13.47
CA LEU A 525 13.55 -4.25 -12.64
C LEU A 525 13.35 -3.99 -11.15
N PHE A 526 13.20 -5.05 -10.36
CA PHE A 526 13.11 -5.01 -8.90
C PHE A 526 14.29 -5.73 -8.23
N ASP A 527 15.12 -5.07 -7.42
CA ASP A 527 15.25 -3.62 -7.20
C ASP A 527 16.69 -3.16 -7.51
N LEU A 528 16.92 -1.85 -7.65
CA LEU A 528 18.25 -1.33 -7.97
C LEU A 528 19.30 -1.69 -6.91
N GLY A 529 18.93 -1.70 -5.63
CA GLY A 529 19.79 -2.05 -4.50
C GLY A 529 20.42 -3.42 -4.63
N SER A 530 19.68 -4.39 -5.19
CA SER A 530 20.11 -5.78 -5.35
C SER A 530 21.02 -6.04 -6.57
N MET A 531 21.14 -5.09 -7.51
CA MET A 531 21.96 -5.24 -8.71
C MET A 531 23.44 -5.05 -8.41
N ASP A 532 24.34 -5.78 -9.08
CA ASP A 532 25.77 -5.44 -9.06
C ASP A 532 26.18 -4.74 -10.35
N ASP A 533 27.40 -4.23 -10.32
CA ASP A 533 28.09 -3.61 -11.44
C ASP A 533 28.10 -4.48 -12.72
N GLU A 534 28.23 -5.80 -12.58
CA GLU A 534 28.23 -6.73 -13.71
C GLU A 534 26.88 -6.75 -14.42
N LEU A 535 25.78 -6.81 -13.66
CA LEU A 535 24.44 -6.71 -14.22
C LEU A 535 24.16 -5.35 -14.85
N LEU A 536 24.54 -4.25 -14.18
CA LEU A 536 24.36 -2.90 -14.73
C LEU A 536 25.09 -2.73 -16.07
N ASP A 537 26.34 -3.19 -16.15
CA ASP A 537 27.12 -3.14 -17.39
C ASP A 537 26.50 -4.02 -18.49
N ALA A 538 25.96 -5.18 -18.13
CA ALA A 538 25.30 -6.09 -19.08
C ALA A 538 24.00 -5.50 -19.65
N LEU A 539 23.22 -4.78 -18.83
CA LEU A 539 22.03 -4.06 -19.28
C LEU A 539 22.39 -2.95 -20.27
N ALA A 540 23.36 -2.11 -19.91
CA ALA A 540 23.82 -0.99 -20.73
C ALA A 540 24.46 -1.42 -22.05
N GLN A 541 25.16 -2.56 -22.08
CA GLN A 541 25.73 -3.13 -23.30
C GLN A 541 24.70 -3.89 -24.15
N GLY A 542 23.62 -4.36 -23.52
CA GLY A 542 22.57 -5.15 -24.13
C GLY A 542 21.29 -4.34 -24.38
N PRO A 543 20.15 -4.73 -23.78
CA PRO A 543 18.83 -4.23 -24.13
C PRO A 543 18.66 -2.73 -23.88
N PHE A 544 19.41 -2.14 -22.94
CA PHE A 544 19.25 -0.73 -22.57
C PHE A 544 20.18 0.22 -23.32
N ASN A 545 21.06 -0.29 -24.19
CA ASN A 545 21.99 0.54 -24.97
C ASN A 545 21.27 1.55 -25.89
N GLN A 546 20.07 1.19 -26.38
CA GLN A 546 19.32 2.00 -27.34
C GLN A 546 18.20 2.83 -26.70
N LEU A 547 18.04 2.76 -25.37
CA LEU A 547 17.03 3.55 -24.69
C LEU A 547 17.33 5.04 -24.80
N ILE A 548 16.30 5.79 -25.19
CA ILE A 548 16.39 7.23 -25.37
C ILE A 548 16.16 7.89 -24.02
N ARG A 549 17.04 8.84 -23.68
CA ARG A 549 16.87 9.75 -22.54
C ARG A 549 15.86 10.83 -22.89
N PHE A 550 15.05 11.21 -21.91
CA PHE A 550 14.03 12.23 -22.09
C PHE A 550 14.67 13.63 -22.13
N ASP A 551 14.16 14.50 -22.99
CA ASP A 551 14.64 15.87 -23.10
C ASP A 551 13.88 16.79 -22.15
N TYR A 552 14.59 17.25 -21.12
CA TYR A 552 14.12 18.26 -20.17
C TYR A 552 14.82 19.61 -20.37
N SER A 553 15.58 19.77 -21.46
CA SER A 553 16.23 21.04 -21.76
C SER A 553 15.14 22.12 -21.92
N PRO A 554 15.32 23.30 -21.30
CA PRO A 554 14.44 24.41 -21.61
C PRO A 554 14.52 24.70 -23.12
N PRO A 555 13.41 25.08 -23.77
CA PRO A 555 13.45 25.40 -25.20
C PRO A 555 14.53 26.45 -25.46
N GLU A 556 15.34 26.26 -26.50
CA GLU A 556 16.39 27.22 -26.87
C GLU A 556 15.77 28.63 -27.05
N ILE A 557 16.10 29.53 -26.12
CA ILE A 557 15.79 30.95 -26.26
C ILE A 557 16.89 31.52 -27.14
N GLY A 558 16.58 31.83 -28.40
CA GLY A 558 17.53 32.52 -29.28
C GLY A 558 17.97 33.86 -28.66
N GLU A 559 19.24 34.22 -28.78
CA GLU A 559 19.76 35.54 -28.34
C GLU A 559 18.86 36.66 -28.88
N VAL A 560 18.24 37.42 -27.98
CA VAL A 560 17.56 38.66 -28.32
C VAL A 560 18.41 39.82 -27.79
N SER A 561 19.15 40.48 -28.65
CA SER A 561 19.77 41.78 -28.33
C SER A 561 18.71 42.88 -28.39
N VAL A 562 18.49 43.60 -27.29
CA VAL A 562 17.50 44.68 -27.19
C VAL A 562 18.24 46.02 -27.07
N GLU A 563 18.07 46.91 -28.05
CA GLU A 563 18.45 48.32 -27.88
C GLU A 563 17.30 49.12 -27.26
N VAL A 564 17.63 50.15 -26.46
CA VAL A 564 16.64 50.98 -25.75
C VAL A 564 15.66 51.61 -26.74
N GLY A 565 14.40 51.16 -26.70
CA GLY A 565 13.31 51.64 -27.56
C GLY A 565 12.75 50.63 -28.56
N ASP A 566 13.32 49.43 -28.65
CA ASP A 566 12.84 48.37 -29.56
C ASP A 566 11.78 47.45 -28.93
N VAL A 567 10.87 46.99 -29.78
CA VAL A 567 9.82 46.00 -29.48
C VAL A 567 10.43 44.60 -29.61
N VAL A 568 10.45 43.84 -28.52
CA VAL A 568 10.94 42.46 -28.52
C VAL A 568 9.80 41.51 -28.89
N LYS A 569 10.01 40.71 -29.95
CA LYS A 569 9.10 39.64 -30.34
C LYS A 569 9.64 38.31 -29.81
N ILE A 570 9.00 37.75 -28.79
CA ILE A 570 9.31 36.40 -28.31
C ILE A 570 8.13 35.50 -28.68
N SER A 571 8.40 34.37 -29.34
CA SER A 571 7.41 33.38 -29.72
C SER A 571 7.91 32.00 -29.32
N TRP A 572 7.13 31.26 -28.54
CA TRP A 572 7.42 29.88 -28.17
C TRP A 572 6.26 28.94 -28.54
N LYS A 573 6.60 27.68 -28.83
CA LYS A 573 5.71 26.53 -28.83
C LYS A 573 6.14 25.65 -27.66
N THR A 574 5.27 25.40 -26.69
CA THR A 574 5.53 24.41 -25.63
C THR A 574 4.49 23.31 -25.70
N SER A 575 4.90 22.07 -25.40
CA SER A 575 4.03 20.89 -25.31
C SER A 575 3.96 20.29 -23.90
N ARG A 576 4.56 20.91 -22.89
CA ARG A 576 4.43 20.53 -21.46
C ARG A 576 4.58 21.76 -20.57
N LEU A 577 3.61 21.98 -19.68
CA LEU A 577 3.52 23.10 -18.74
C LEU A 577 4.43 22.85 -17.53
N CYS A 578 5.43 23.72 -17.32
CA CYS A 578 6.19 23.79 -16.08
C CYS A 578 5.33 24.48 -15.00
N LYS A 579 5.00 23.76 -13.91
CA LYS A 579 4.14 24.26 -12.81
C LYS A 579 4.89 24.69 -11.55
N THR A 580 6.23 24.67 -11.52
CA THR A 580 7.02 24.69 -10.27
C THR A 580 7.82 25.97 -9.95
N CYS A 581 7.60 27.11 -10.63
CA CYS A 581 8.35 28.33 -10.29
C CYS A 581 7.72 29.15 -9.14
N TYR A 582 8.08 28.83 -7.88
CA TYR A 582 7.86 29.72 -6.72
C TYR A 582 9.12 29.82 -5.83
N TYR A 583 9.86 30.94 -5.91
CA TYR A 583 10.22 31.84 -4.79
C TYR A 583 11.13 33.01 -5.29
N ARG A 584 10.71 34.25 -4.98
CA ARG A 584 11.41 35.56 -5.19
C ARG A 584 11.68 36.03 -6.63
N ARG A 585 10.73 36.76 -7.26
CA ARG A 585 10.93 37.81 -8.32
C ARG A 585 9.57 38.40 -8.75
N ALA A 586 9.56 39.56 -9.39
CA ALA A 586 8.36 40.34 -9.72
C ALA A 586 7.57 39.71 -10.88
N TYR A 587 6.24 39.59 -10.75
CA TYR A 587 5.36 38.95 -11.74
C TYR A 587 4.30 39.92 -12.28
N VAL A 588 3.93 39.70 -13.55
CA VAL A 588 2.73 40.26 -14.20
C VAL A 588 1.65 39.20 -14.13
N CYS A 589 0.45 39.62 -13.73
CA CYS A 589 -0.71 38.75 -13.59
C CYS A 589 -1.69 39.05 -14.73
N ASP A 590 -2.02 38.06 -15.54
CA ASP A 590 -3.23 38.08 -16.35
C ASP A 590 -4.32 37.26 -15.63
N GLU A 591 -5.52 37.81 -15.49
CA GLU A 591 -6.59 37.26 -14.65
C GLU A 591 -7.30 36.05 -15.28
N GLU A 592 -7.01 35.68 -16.54
CA GLU A 592 -7.69 34.56 -17.22
C GLU A 592 -6.82 33.32 -17.50
N PHE A 593 -5.49 33.42 -17.51
CA PHE A 593 -4.59 32.26 -17.68
C PHE A 593 -3.41 32.34 -16.70
N ARG A 594 -3.34 31.41 -15.75
CA ARG A 594 -2.29 31.33 -14.73
C ARG A 594 -0.96 30.80 -15.30
N GLU A 595 -0.38 31.49 -16.28
CA GLU A 595 0.99 31.27 -16.74
C GLU A 595 1.91 32.37 -16.20
N TYR A 596 3.08 31.99 -15.67
CA TYR A 596 4.12 32.92 -15.24
C TYR A 596 5.36 32.70 -16.11
N HIS A 597 5.86 33.77 -16.73
CA HIS A 597 7.06 33.75 -17.57
C HIS A 597 8.12 34.69 -16.97
N GLU A 598 9.35 34.22 -16.79
CA GLU A 598 10.45 35.02 -16.25
C GLU A 598 11.11 35.86 -17.35
N ILE A 599 11.12 37.18 -17.19
CA ILE A 599 11.88 38.11 -18.04
C ILE A 599 13.02 38.68 -17.20
N ILE A 600 14.25 38.25 -17.47
CA ILE A 600 15.46 38.78 -16.84
C ILE A 600 15.96 39.94 -17.69
N LEU A 601 16.00 41.14 -17.10
CA LEU A 601 16.63 42.31 -17.72
C LEU A 601 17.99 42.53 -17.09
N GLU A 602 19.02 42.30 -17.86
CA GLU A 602 20.40 42.66 -17.51
C GLU A 602 20.64 44.15 -17.84
N ASP A 603 21.53 44.81 -17.10
CA ASP A 603 21.94 46.21 -17.33
C ASP A 603 20.85 47.30 -17.22
N VAL A 604 19.89 47.14 -16.32
CA VAL A 604 18.87 48.17 -16.08
C VAL A 604 19.38 49.37 -15.27
N ILE A 605 19.08 50.58 -15.76
CA ILE A 605 19.35 51.86 -15.08
C ILE A 605 18.45 51.99 -13.84
N PRO A 606 18.98 52.32 -12.64
CA PRO A 606 18.19 52.58 -11.44
C PRO A 606 17.20 53.75 -11.58
N ASP A 607 16.09 53.71 -10.83
CA ASP A 607 15.02 54.73 -10.81
C ASP A 607 14.39 55.07 -12.19
N THR A 608 14.48 54.15 -13.15
CA THR A 608 14.00 54.34 -14.53
C THR A 608 12.76 53.50 -14.78
N GLU A 609 11.77 54.10 -15.44
CA GLU A 609 10.55 53.41 -15.87
C GLU A 609 10.78 52.73 -17.22
N TYR A 610 10.41 51.45 -17.32
CA TYR A 610 10.50 50.63 -18.52
C TYR A 610 9.10 50.19 -18.90
N THR A 611 8.84 50.12 -20.21
CA THR A 611 7.61 49.52 -20.74
C THR A 611 7.99 48.39 -21.68
N ILE A 612 7.54 47.18 -21.38
CA ILE A 612 7.68 45.99 -22.22
C ILE A 612 6.38 45.81 -22.98
N SER A 613 6.46 45.66 -24.31
CA SER A 613 5.33 45.25 -25.14
C SER A 613 5.45 43.76 -25.47
N ILE A 614 4.45 42.98 -25.09
CA ILE A 614 4.34 41.55 -25.39
C ILE A 614 3.32 41.36 -26.51
N LEU A 615 3.64 40.54 -27.50
CA LEU A 615 2.73 40.10 -28.55
C LEU A 615 2.36 38.64 -28.30
N VAL A 616 1.09 38.39 -27.99
CA VAL A 616 0.53 37.05 -27.76
C VAL A 616 -0.22 36.62 -29.01
N GLU A 617 0.18 35.51 -29.61
CA GLU A 617 -0.51 34.92 -30.77
C GLU A 617 -1.33 33.71 -30.31
N ASP A 618 -2.64 33.73 -30.52
CA ASP A 618 -3.51 32.62 -30.15
C ASP A 618 -3.39 31.43 -31.12
N MET A 619 -3.95 30.28 -30.74
CA MET A 619 -3.97 29.06 -31.54
C MET A 619 -4.70 29.19 -32.90
N SER A 620 -5.42 30.30 -33.11
CA SER A 620 -6.08 30.65 -34.37
C SER A 620 -5.31 31.66 -35.23
N GLY A 621 -4.14 32.10 -34.76
CA GLY A 621 -3.25 33.05 -35.45
C GLY A 621 -3.60 34.53 -35.23
N ASN A 622 -4.47 34.87 -34.28
CA ASN A 622 -4.72 36.27 -33.93
C ASN A 622 -3.66 36.78 -32.95
N GLN A 623 -3.14 37.97 -33.24
CA GLN A 623 -2.14 38.62 -32.40
C GLN A 623 -2.78 39.71 -31.53
N ASN A 624 -2.60 39.59 -30.22
CA ASN A 624 -2.95 40.58 -29.22
C ASN A 624 -1.67 41.19 -28.64
N ARG A 625 -1.71 42.49 -28.32
CA ARG A 625 -0.57 43.21 -27.75
C ARG A 625 -0.90 43.64 -26.33
N GLU A 626 -0.01 43.29 -25.41
CA GLU A 626 -0.07 43.70 -24.01
C GLU A 626 1.15 44.54 -23.65
N GLU A 627 0.96 45.52 -22.77
CA GLU A 627 2.04 46.39 -22.32
C GLU A 627 2.16 46.34 -20.80
N ILE A 628 3.38 46.15 -20.33
CA ILE A 628 3.73 46.07 -18.91
C ILE A 628 4.71 47.20 -18.63
N THR A 629 4.32 48.10 -17.74
CA THR A 629 5.18 49.18 -17.28
C THR A 629 5.63 48.91 -15.84
N PHE A 630 6.93 49.02 -15.58
CA PHE A 630 7.49 48.89 -14.24
C PHE A 630 8.67 49.85 -14.07
N ARG A 631 9.01 50.17 -12.82
CA ARG A 631 10.11 51.09 -12.49
C ARG A 631 11.17 50.39 -11.66
N THR A 632 12.43 50.54 -12.03
CA THR A 632 13.54 49.95 -11.29
C THR A 632 13.74 50.65 -9.94
N PRO A 633 14.14 49.92 -8.89
CA PRO A 633 14.43 50.53 -7.59
C PRO A 633 15.57 51.56 -7.71
N PRO A 634 15.57 52.62 -6.88
CA PRO A 634 16.74 53.45 -6.71
C PRO A 634 17.89 52.65 -6.08
N LEU A 635 19.14 53.04 -6.35
CA LEU A 635 20.30 52.40 -5.73
C LEU A 635 20.19 52.44 -4.20
N PRO A 636 20.50 51.35 -3.48
CA PRO A 636 20.51 51.35 -2.03
C PRO A 636 21.54 52.37 -1.52
N GLN A 637 21.09 53.29 -0.66
CA GLN A 637 22.01 54.14 0.10
C GLN A 637 22.79 53.24 1.08
N SER A 638 24.10 53.46 1.18
CA SER A 638 24.98 52.69 2.07
C SER A 638 24.42 52.70 3.50
N PRO A 639 24.38 51.55 4.22
CA PRO A 639 23.87 51.54 5.57
C PRO A 639 24.84 52.26 6.51
N GLU A 640 24.38 53.33 7.16
CA GLU A 640 24.98 53.81 8.41
C GLU A 640 24.76 52.72 9.48
N GLU A 641 25.86 52.31 10.11
CA GLU A 641 25.87 51.39 11.24
C GLU A 641 24.96 51.89 12.37
N SER A 642 23.96 51.10 12.76
CA SER A 642 23.43 51.15 14.12
C SER A 642 22.98 49.77 14.60
N VAL A 643 23.40 49.50 15.82
CA VAL A 643 23.43 48.25 16.59
C VAL A 643 22.02 47.80 16.98
N PRO A 644 21.73 46.48 17.08
CA PRO A 644 20.42 46.00 17.53
C PRO A 644 20.27 46.13 19.05
N GLU A 645 19.20 46.79 19.51
CA GLU A 645 18.71 46.69 20.89
C GLU A 645 17.58 45.64 20.99
N GLU A 646 17.63 44.89 22.09
CA GLU A 646 16.77 43.78 22.49
C GLU A 646 15.29 44.17 22.74
N PRO A 647 14.38 43.16 22.80
CA PRO A 647 12.95 43.38 22.63
C PRO A 647 12.30 43.91 23.91
N THR A 648 11.52 44.98 23.78
CA THR A 648 10.61 45.44 24.83
C THR A 648 9.18 45.03 24.50
N THR A 649 8.64 44.20 25.38
CA THR A 649 7.22 43.91 25.54
C THR A 649 6.45 45.19 25.86
N GLU A 650 5.60 45.65 24.95
CA GLU A 650 4.45 46.48 25.29
C GLU A 650 3.24 46.05 24.45
N ILE A 651 2.27 45.46 25.15
CA ILE A 651 0.89 45.27 24.71
C ILE A 651 0.27 46.68 24.68
N SER A 652 -0.11 47.15 23.50
CA SER A 652 -0.93 48.34 23.34
C SER A 652 -2.24 47.96 22.65
N GLU A 653 -3.31 48.17 23.40
CA GLU A 653 -4.70 47.96 23.04
C GLU A 653 -5.10 48.83 21.83
N THR A 654 -5.41 48.21 20.71
CA THR A 654 -6.41 48.73 19.78
C THR A 654 -7.20 47.56 19.17
N LEU A 655 -7.82 46.79 20.06
CA LEU A 655 -8.88 45.84 19.75
C LEU A 655 -10.10 46.33 20.52
N ILE A 656 -11.10 46.89 19.83
CA ILE A 656 -12.56 46.83 20.10
C ILE A 656 -13.26 47.87 19.22
N LEU A 657 -14.26 47.40 18.45
CA LEU A 657 -15.17 48.10 17.51
C LEU A 657 -14.50 48.37 16.15
N VAL A 658 -14.83 47.69 15.04
CA VAL A 658 -16.16 47.58 14.41
C VAL A 658 -16.24 46.30 13.56
N ILE A 659 -16.84 45.24 14.11
CA ILE A 659 -17.70 44.33 13.34
C ILE A 659 -19.06 45.05 13.34
N PRO A 660 -19.54 45.60 12.21
CA PRO A 660 -20.24 44.79 11.22
C PRO A 660 -20.02 45.30 9.77
N PHE A 661 -19.08 44.72 9.03
CA PHE A 661 -18.95 44.97 7.58
C PHE A 661 -19.22 43.73 6.72
N VAL A 662 -19.34 42.55 7.33
CA VAL A 662 -19.55 41.27 6.63
C VAL A 662 -21.04 40.99 6.33
N LEU A 663 -21.98 41.69 6.98
CA LEU A 663 -23.43 41.51 6.76
C LEU A 663 -24.05 42.44 5.70
N ILE A 664 -23.32 43.44 5.19
CA ILE A 664 -23.81 44.37 4.15
C ILE A 664 -23.44 43.89 2.74
N ILE A 665 -22.34 43.14 2.58
CA ILE A 665 -21.94 42.57 1.29
C ILE A 665 -22.78 41.33 0.94
N ALA A 666 -23.21 40.54 1.94
CA ALA A 666 -24.12 39.41 1.73
C ALA A 666 -25.55 39.85 1.34
N LEU A 667 -26.01 41.03 1.78
CA LEU A 667 -27.34 41.55 1.42
C LEU A 667 -27.38 42.21 0.03
N LEU A 668 -26.25 42.74 -0.46
CA LEU A 668 -26.14 43.34 -1.80
C LEU A 668 -25.95 42.29 -2.91
N LEU A 669 -25.42 41.11 -2.59
CA LEU A 669 -25.33 39.98 -3.54
C LEU A 669 -26.65 39.18 -3.65
N LEU A 670 -27.52 39.23 -2.64
CA LEU A 670 -28.86 38.61 -2.70
C LEU A 670 -29.93 39.47 -3.40
N LEU A 671 -29.70 40.78 -3.58
CA LEU A 671 -30.62 41.67 -4.29
C LEU A 671 -30.28 41.86 -5.79
N ARG A 672 -29.19 41.27 -6.29
CA ARG A 672 -28.80 41.35 -7.71
C ARG A 672 -29.17 40.10 -8.54
N LYS A 673 -29.79 39.09 -7.93
CA LYS A 673 -30.24 37.85 -8.63
C LYS A 673 -31.76 37.76 -8.81
N LYS A 674 -32.48 38.89 -8.79
CA LYS A 674 -33.95 38.93 -8.99
C LYS A 674 -34.46 39.90 -10.06
N ASN A 675 -33.59 40.35 -10.97
CA ASN A 675 -33.99 41.02 -12.22
C ASN A 675 -32.98 40.68 -13.32
N ASN A 676 -33.14 39.47 -13.87
CA ASN A 676 -32.98 39.06 -15.27
C ASN A 676 -33.01 37.53 -15.34
#